data_AF-A0A8H4UDZ1-F1
#
_entry.id   AF-A0A8H4UDZ1-F1
#
_cell.length_a   1.000
_cell.length_b   1.000
_cell.length_c   1.000
_cell.angle_alpha   90.00
_cell.angle_beta   90.00
_cell.angle_gamma   90.00
#
_symmetry.space_group_name_H-M   'P 1'
#
loop_
_entity.id
_entity.type
_entity.pdbx_description
1 polymer ?
#
loop_
_entity_poly.entity_id
_entity_poly.type
_entity_poly.pdbx_seq_one_letter_code
_entity_poly.pdbx_strand_id
1 'polypeptide(L)'
;MRFSLFTLAFATAALAAPLSKRAVFSSTTYDDLSISGGTAGNAQQEALDKLGGLPADLATVEEADVDFLNSVNQVANDVEKEAFNTAIEAASGEEADALQRGKIKNKVLKLTATMLKLQVQQAQGEDVAAQLEEENTKLQNNISQDEEAAGQASTFLAFDATVGMSANNDADANYHGAFYRLPTEILTMIVRDCIDEEAEKRARHCFRDSYSTLKALRVTHPRFADLSYINTILFSSIQLEPTLAGLASIQRSDVSRVAGYATAVTFITPPGWALSFETFHDIVTVSTLRELSKQFFKNPFDPYFPTHCFQKSRQDKFVNEYLAGQWPLTETQLRDGYAAYMRDAEATRTLLEESDGQLKTAWTGLLKKLGSRLCKIRLVNHSCDDIRQVDYYDSPSKPEAEPPCRLGSHHHSTTAEADGCEFANAKAGDRIFAMVMSCLATSGVAVRWLTIRNIMTCNFAQGSISGLDQMNLGSLEKLKFSSCILVDGDLSTANIDFTPLQSATEEKIERRVSEGLHALLEKSSGSLQYLKVEGHGAVTWPCHPASFDMPALEHLDCAFVNINPQLMNNWMAHMPRLRHMSLGCCHLSKEQDYREWRHILDAIRDHPSVAGPDAKGLMVNLEQIITSQWGETSYGGIVRRPDNVATGAERSEVFDELEDTDWALNRHFHGEVPFLSNHTLRHSLDDWEPDDEDDEDIDDEDGDSSSEDEEDDEEGEEDDSEPYNSDNSGVDDDEEDTIH
;
A
#
# COMPACT_ATOMS: atom_id res chain seq x y z
N MET A 1 9.98 -30.76 66.14
CA MET A 1 9.33 -32.04 66.51
C MET A 1 9.53 -33.03 65.37
N ARG A 2 9.13 -34.31 65.50
CA ARG A 2 9.10 -35.22 64.33
C ARG A 2 7.84 -34.91 63.53
N PHE A 3 7.98 -34.26 62.38
CA PHE A 3 6.88 -34.15 61.42
C PHE A 3 6.75 -35.48 60.69
N SER A 4 5.56 -36.08 60.74
CA SER A 4 5.22 -37.22 59.89
C SER A 4 5.09 -36.74 58.45
N LEU A 5 5.62 -37.48 57.48
CA LEU A 5 5.29 -37.22 56.08
C LEU A 5 3.81 -37.56 55.88
N PHE A 6 3.01 -36.56 55.48
CA PHE A 6 1.69 -36.79 54.92
C PHE A 6 1.83 -37.31 53.50
N THR A 7 2.18 -38.59 53.36
CA THR A 7 2.18 -39.27 52.06
C THR A 7 0.76 -39.40 51.56
N LEU A 8 0.35 -38.49 50.66
CA LEU A 8 -0.88 -38.64 49.88
C LEU A 8 -0.73 -39.90 49.01
N ALA A 9 -1.43 -40.96 49.37
CA ALA A 9 -1.20 -42.30 48.81
C ALA A 9 -1.86 -42.44 47.42
N PHE A 10 -1.25 -41.83 46.40
CA PHE A 10 -1.55 -42.15 45.00
C PHE A 10 -1.35 -43.65 44.76
N ALA A 11 -2.46 -44.39 44.63
CA ALA A 11 -2.42 -45.83 44.43
C ALA A 11 -1.84 -46.15 43.04
N THR A 12 -0.65 -46.75 43.01
CA THR A 12 0.11 -47.00 41.79
C THR A 12 -0.50 -48.12 40.93
N ALA A 13 -1.53 -47.80 40.15
CA ALA A 13 -2.09 -48.66 39.12
C ALA A 13 -1.25 -48.62 37.82
N ALA A 14 0.01 -49.05 37.90
CA ALA A 14 0.96 -48.98 36.79
C ALA A 14 0.67 -50.04 35.70
N LEU A 15 -0.14 -49.68 34.70
CA LEU A 15 -0.04 -50.28 33.37
C LEU A 15 0.91 -49.44 32.52
N ALA A 16 2.12 -49.98 32.29
CA ALA A 16 3.20 -49.26 31.62
C ALA A 16 2.95 -49.09 30.12
N ALA A 17 2.42 -47.94 29.74
CA ALA A 17 2.56 -47.34 28.41
C ALA A 17 3.37 -46.05 28.53
N PRO A 18 4.25 -45.71 27.56
CA PRO A 18 4.94 -44.42 27.56
C PRO A 18 3.92 -43.32 27.29
N LEU A 19 3.59 -42.54 28.32
CA LEU A 19 2.82 -41.31 28.17
C LEU A 19 3.70 -40.25 27.51
N SER A 20 3.58 -40.12 26.19
CA SER A 20 3.91 -38.87 25.48
C SER A 20 3.27 -37.69 26.22
N LYS A 21 3.92 -36.50 26.27
CA LYS A 21 3.36 -35.29 26.92
C LYS A 21 1.87 -35.17 26.59
N ARG A 22 1.02 -35.44 27.59
CA ARG A 22 -0.44 -35.41 27.44
C ARG A 22 -0.82 -33.95 27.22
N ALA A 23 -1.72 -33.65 26.29
CA ALA A 23 -2.11 -32.28 25.93
C ALA A 23 -3.00 -31.59 26.99
N VAL A 24 -2.63 -31.75 28.27
CA VAL A 24 -3.31 -31.22 29.45
C VAL A 24 -2.96 -29.75 29.67
N PHE A 25 -1.69 -29.39 29.47
CA PHE A 25 -1.15 -28.05 29.75
C PHE A 25 -1.04 -27.17 28.50
N SER A 26 -1.94 -27.37 27.53
CA SER A 26 -2.10 -26.49 26.35
C SER A 26 -3.39 -25.69 26.46
N SER A 27 -3.40 -24.46 25.93
CA SER A 27 -4.55 -23.54 26.00
C SER A 27 -5.90 -24.22 25.72
N THR A 28 -6.84 -24.08 26.65
CA THR A 28 -8.15 -24.77 26.64
C THR A 28 -9.25 -23.86 27.21
N THR A 29 -10.52 -24.24 27.15
CA THR A 29 -11.62 -23.48 27.76
C THR A 29 -11.93 -23.97 29.18
N TYR A 30 -12.60 -23.15 29.99
CA TYR A 30 -13.17 -23.62 31.26
C TYR A 30 -14.18 -24.75 31.03
N ASP A 31 -15.04 -24.64 30.01
CA ASP A 31 -16.06 -25.63 29.69
C ASP A 31 -15.45 -27.01 29.37
N ASP A 32 -14.36 -27.04 28.60
CA ASP A 32 -13.59 -28.26 28.30
C ASP A 32 -12.88 -28.83 29.54
N LEU A 33 -12.41 -27.96 30.45
CA LEU A 33 -11.69 -28.37 31.66
C LEU A 33 -12.61 -28.79 32.81
N SER A 34 -13.84 -28.26 32.87
CA SER A 34 -14.71 -28.36 34.03
C SER A 34 -15.06 -29.79 34.42
N ILE A 35 -15.32 -29.95 35.73
CA ILE A 35 -15.81 -31.19 36.38
C ILE A 35 -17.11 -30.94 37.16
N SER A 36 -17.74 -29.77 36.98
CA SER A 36 -18.91 -29.38 37.80
C SER A 36 -20.22 -30.11 37.47
N GLY A 37 -20.30 -30.76 36.30
CA GLY A 37 -21.47 -31.51 35.87
C GLY A 37 -21.55 -32.96 36.40
N GLY A 38 -22.62 -33.63 35.99
CA GLY A 38 -22.82 -35.07 36.15
C GLY A 38 -23.34 -35.45 37.53
N THR A 39 -22.54 -36.22 38.27
CA THR A 39 -22.88 -36.75 39.60
C THR A 39 -21.81 -36.34 40.60
N ALA A 40 -22.19 -36.10 41.85
CA ALA A 40 -21.26 -35.90 42.96
C ALA A 40 -20.71 -37.24 43.50
N GLY A 41 -19.59 -37.17 44.22
CA GLY A 41 -18.92 -38.32 44.88
C GLY A 41 -17.72 -38.89 44.13
N ASN A 42 -17.09 -38.12 43.26
CA ASN A 42 -15.94 -38.51 42.45
C ASN A 42 -15.02 -37.36 42.02
N ALA A 43 -15.24 -36.12 42.51
CA ALA A 43 -14.58 -34.92 42.01
C ALA A 43 -13.05 -34.94 42.16
N GLN A 44 -12.51 -35.64 43.15
CA GLN A 44 -11.06 -35.82 43.29
C GLN A 44 -10.48 -36.58 42.09
N GLN A 45 -11.12 -37.67 41.67
CA GLN A 45 -10.66 -38.45 40.52
C GLN A 45 -10.81 -37.64 39.23
N GLU A 46 -11.93 -36.93 39.03
CA GLU A 46 -12.12 -36.10 37.84
C GLU A 46 -11.12 -34.94 37.76
N ALA A 47 -10.79 -34.28 38.88
CA ALA A 47 -9.75 -33.25 38.92
C ALA A 47 -8.37 -33.81 38.58
N LEU A 48 -8.04 -35.02 39.08
CA LEU A 48 -6.79 -35.72 38.75
C LEU A 48 -6.77 -36.23 37.30
N ASP A 49 -7.89 -36.65 36.72
CA ASP A 49 -7.98 -37.08 35.32
C ASP A 49 -7.81 -35.91 34.35
N LYS A 50 -8.28 -34.70 34.73
CA LYS A 50 -8.09 -33.45 33.99
C LYS A 50 -6.68 -32.89 34.12
N LEU A 51 -6.09 -32.86 35.32
CA LEU A 51 -4.79 -32.22 35.60
C LEU A 51 -3.60 -33.21 35.59
N GLY A 52 -3.86 -34.50 35.43
CA GLY A 52 -2.85 -35.56 35.39
C GLY A 52 -2.03 -35.56 34.10
N GLY A 53 -0.95 -34.78 34.07
CA GLY A 53 0.02 -34.75 32.97
C GLY A 53 1.46 -34.36 33.34
N LEU A 54 1.74 -33.99 34.60
CA LEU A 54 3.08 -33.54 35.02
C LEU A 54 4.13 -34.68 34.95
N PRO A 55 5.42 -34.34 34.76
CA PRO A 55 6.52 -35.30 34.87
C PRO A 55 6.63 -35.90 36.28
N ALA A 56 7.20 -37.12 36.36
CA ALA A 56 7.39 -37.82 37.62
C ALA A 56 8.45 -37.19 38.55
N ASP A 57 9.30 -36.30 38.03
CA ASP A 57 10.22 -35.46 38.80
C ASP A 57 9.72 -34.01 38.76
N LEU A 58 9.08 -33.58 39.86
CA LEU A 58 8.45 -32.26 39.94
C LEU A 58 9.48 -31.10 39.96
N ALA A 59 10.76 -31.36 40.22
CA ALA A 59 11.80 -30.33 40.07
C ALA A 59 12.06 -29.97 38.60
N THR A 60 11.63 -30.81 37.64
CA THR A 60 11.85 -30.64 36.20
C THR A 60 10.67 -30.02 35.43
N VAL A 61 9.63 -29.57 36.14
CA VAL A 61 8.43 -28.96 35.53
C VAL A 61 8.75 -27.62 34.87
N GLU A 62 8.21 -27.41 33.66
CA GLU A 62 8.38 -26.19 32.89
C GLU A 62 7.50 -25.06 33.44
N GLU A 63 7.98 -23.81 33.41
CA GLU A 63 7.27 -22.63 33.92
C GLU A 63 5.87 -22.48 33.31
N ALA A 64 5.70 -22.84 32.03
CA ALA A 64 4.41 -22.85 31.34
C ALA A 64 3.37 -23.84 31.93
N ASP A 65 3.81 -24.98 32.49
CA ASP A 65 2.91 -25.91 33.18
C ASP A 65 2.45 -25.32 34.54
N VAL A 66 3.33 -24.54 35.20
CA VAL A 66 3.04 -23.80 36.44
C VAL A 66 2.08 -22.64 36.19
N ASP A 67 2.30 -21.87 35.12
CA ASP A 67 1.38 -20.84 34.59
C ASP A 67 -0.02 -21.41 34.34
N PHE A 68 -0.11 -22.57 33.68
CA PHE A 68 -1.38 -23.23 33.42
C PHE A 68 -2.10 -23.57 34.74
N LEU A 69 -1.42 -24.20 35.70
CA LEU A 69 -2.01 -24.51 37.02
C LEU A 69 -2.47 -23.24 37.77
N ASN A 70 -1.75 -22.14 37.62
CA ASN A 70 -2.12 -20.82 38.15
C ASN A 70 -3.39 -20.27 37.47
N SER A 71 -3.47 -20.40 36.14
CA SER A 71 -4.61 -20.01 35.30
C SER A 71 -5.87 -20.84 35.64
N VAL A 72 -5.74 -22.15 35.89
CA VAL A 72 -6.83 -23.01 36.37
C VAL A 72 -7.38 -22.49 37.71
N ASN A 73 -6.52 -22.12 38.65
CA ASN A 73 -6.96 -21.58 39.94
C ASN A 73 -7.78 -20.29 39.74
N GLN A 74 -7.25 -19.35 38.95
CA GLN A 74 -7.89 -18.05 38.70
C GLN A 74 -9.26 -18.21 38.05
N VAL A 75 -9.34 -18.92 36.92
CA VAL A 75 -10.60 -19.09 36.18
C VAL A 75 -11.64 -19.83 37.03
N ALA A 76 -11.28 -20.92 37.72
CA ALA A 76 -12.19 -21.62 38.63
C ALA A 76 -12.62 -20.76 39.84
N ASN A 77 -11.83 -19.75 40.21
CA ASN A 77 -12.17 -18.79 41.27
C ASN A 77 -13.18 -17.74 40.80
N ASP A 78 -13.13 -17.33 39.55
CA ASP A 78 -14.05 -16.35 38.98
C ASP A 78 -15.38 -17.00 38.58
N VAL A 79 -15.38 -18.24 38.07
CA VAL A 79 -16.61 -19.04 37.89
C VAL A 79 -17.34 -19.24 39.23
N GLU A 80 -16.61 -19.40 40.34
CA GLU A 80 -17.24 -19.47 41.67
C GLU A 80 -17.99 -18.17 42.02
N LYS A 81 -17.38 -17.01 41.76
CA LYS A 81 -17.92 -15.68 42.10
C LYS A 81 -19.08 -15.28 41.20
N GLU A 82 -18.91 -15.41 39.89
CA GLU A 82 -19.74 -14.74 38.88
C GLU A 82 -20.83 -15.66 38.33
N ALA A 83 -20.56 -16.96 38.19
CA ALA A 83 -21.55 -17.94 37.74
C ALA A 83 -22.23 -18.66 38.91
N PHE A 84 -21.48 -19.39 39.75
CA PHE A 84 -22.10 -20.27 40.76
C PHE A 84 -22.81 -19.52 41.87
N ASN A 85 -22.23 -18.46 42.46
CA ASN A 85 -22.94 -17.68 43.48
C ASN A 85 -24.25 -17.10 42.94
N THR A 86 -24.19 -16.43 41.78
CA THR A 86 -25.33 -15.82 41.09
C THR A 86 -26.43 -16.84 40.78
N ALA A 87 -26.07 -18.04 40.29
CA ALA A 87 -27.02 -19.10 39.98
C ALA A 87 -27.66 -19.70 41.25
N ILE A 88 -26.88 -19.90 42.33
CA ILE A 88 -27.39 -20.42 43.60
C ILE A 88 -28.31 -19.41 44.29
N GLU A 89 -28.01 -18.12 44.23
CA GLU A 89 -28.87 -17.04 44.75
C GLU A 89 -30.19 -16.90 43.97
N ALA A 90 -30.22 -17.30 42.69
CA ALA A 90 -31.42 -17.28 41.85
C ALA A 90 -32.27 -18.57 41.92
N ALA A 91 -31.70 -19.69 42.37
CA ALA A 91 -32.34 -21.00 42.42
C ALA A 91 -32.96 -21.32 43.81
N SER A 92 -33.71 -22.43 43.91
CA SER A 92 -34.19 -22.94 45.21
C SER A 92 -34.43 -24.44 45.22
N GLY A 93 -34.32 -25.07 46.40
CA GLY A 93 -34.45 -26.52 46.55
C GLY A 93 -33.39 -27.29 45.77
N GLU A 94 -33.76 -28.46 45.23
CA GLU A 94 -32.84 -29.38 44.55
C GLU A 94 -32.02 -28.74 43.40
N GLU A 95 -32.55 -27.69 42.76
CA GLU A 95 -31.81 -26.93 41.74
C GLU A 95 -30.63 -26.15 42.34
N ALA A 96 -30.86 -25.47 43.47
CA ALA A 96 -29.81 -24.79 44.23
C ALA A 96 -28.83 -25.78 44.86
N ASP A 97 -29.32 -26.92 45.35
CA ASP A 97 -28.48 -27.99 45.90
C ASP A 97 -27.58 -28.62 44.82
N ALA A 98 -28.10 -28.83 43.60
CA ALA A 98 -27.32 -29.33 42.47
C ALA A 98 -26.28 -28.33 41.96
N LEU A 99 -26.59 -27.02 41.98
CA LEU A 99 -25.64 -25.95 41.69
C LEU A 99 -24.56 -25.82 42.79
N GLN A 100 -24.92 -25.99 44.05
CA GLN A 100 -23.98 -26.00 45.18
C GLN A 100 -23.05 -27.22 45.11
N ARG A 101 -23.53 -28.40 44.69
CA ARG A 101 -22.68 -29.56 44.38
C ARG A 101 -21.73 -29.27 43.22
N GLY A 102 -22.21 -28.66 42.12
CA GLY A 102 -21.35 -28.21 41.01
C GLY A 102 -20.25 -27.24 41.44
N LYS A 103 -20.57 -26.31 42.34
CA LYS A 103 -19.63 -25.38 42.97
C LYS A 103 -18.58 -26.09 43.84
N ILE A 104 -18.97 -27.14 44.57
CA ILE A 104 -18.03 -27.99 45.35
C ILE A 104 -17.07 -28.71 44.41
N LYS A 105 -17.55 -29.35 43.34
CA LYS A 105 -16.68 -30.00 42.33
C LYS A 105 -15.70 -29.00 41.70
N ASN A 106 -16.16 -27.80 41.34
CA ASN A 106 -15.29 -26.71 40.87
C ASN A 106 -14.22 -26.27 41.90
N LYS A 107 -14.55 -26.26 43.21
CA LYS A 107 -13.55 -26.02 44.26
C LYS A 107 -12.52 -27.14 44.36
N VAL A 108 -12.92 -28.41 44.20
CA VAL A 108 -11.96 -29.53 44.17
C VAL A 108 -10.99 -29.39 43.00
N LEU A 109 -11.44 -28.97 41.81
CA LEU A 109 -10.57 -28.65 40.67
C LEU A 109 -9.58 -27.51 41.00
N LYS A 110 -10.09 -26.37 41.48
CA LYS A 110 -9.28 -25.19 41.88
C LYS A 110 -8.19 -25.56 42.89
N LEU A 111 -8.57 -26.28 43.94
CA LEU A 111 -7.67 -26.65 45.04
C LEU A 111 -6.69 -27.76 44.62
N THR A 112 -7.07 -28.67 43.73
CA THR A 112 -6.15 -29.67 43.15
C THR A 112 -5.07 -29.00 42.31
N ALA A 113 -5.42 -28.03 41.43
CA ALA A 113 -4.43 -27.27 40.68
C ALA A 113 -3.47 -26.48 41.60
N THR A 114 -4.00 -25.90 42.67
CA THR A 114 -3.23 -25.18 43.69
C THR A 114 -2.24 -26.11 44.42
N MET A 115 -2.68 -27.30 44.82
CA MET A 115 -1.81 -28.29 45.46
C MET A 115 -0.72 -28.80 44.53
N LEU A 116 -1.01 -29.04 43.25
CA LEU A 116 0.02 -29.41 42.26
C LEU A 116 1.04 -28.28 42.07
N LYS A 117 0.60 -27.02 41.95
CA LYS A 117 1.50 -25.85 41.87
C LYS A 117 2.44 -25.80 43.07
N LEU A 118 1.90 -25.85 44.29
CA LEU A 118 2.70 -25.78 45.52
C LEU A 118 3.65 -26.98 45.69
N GLN A 119 3.29 -28.17 45.19
CA GLN A 119 4.18 -29.34 45.18
C GLN A 119 5.37 -29.15 44.22
N VAL A 120 5.15 -28.51 43.06
CA VAL A 120 6.24 -28.13 42.13
C VAL A 120 7.15 -27.08 42.76
N GLN A 121 6.58 -26.00 43.32
CA GLN A 121 7.36 -24.95 44.01
C GLN A 121 8.20 -25.52 45.16
N GLN A 122 7.65 -26.45 45.96
CA GLN A 122 8.40 -27.15 47.01
C GLN A 122 9.53 -28.03 46.45
N ALA A 123 9.31 -28.73 45.32
CA ALA A 123 10.34 -29.53 44.66
C ALA A 123 11.45 -28.68 44.03
N GLN A 124 11.13 -27.46 43.58
CA GLN A 124 12.07 -26.47 43.06
C GLN A 124 12.78 -25.65 44.16
N GLY A 125 12.36 -25.78 45.42
CA GLY A 125 13.10 -25.30 46.60
C GLY A 125 12.43 -24.19 47.41
N GLU A 126 11.17 -23.83 47.13
CA GLU A 126 10.43 -22.82 47.90
C GLU A 126 9.90 -23.35 49.25
N ASP A 127 9.92 -22.51 50.30
CA ASP A 127 9.33 -22.84 51.61
C ASP A 127 7.82 -22.55 51.63
N VAL A 128 7.06 -23.41 50.95
CA VAL A 128 5.59 -23.37 50.89
C VAL A 128 4.91 -24.34 51.87
N ALA A 129 5.64 -24.85 52.87
CA ALA A 129 5.17 -25.95 53.72
C ALA A 129 3.87 -25.62 54.50
N ALA A 130 3.74 -24.39 55.00
CA ALA A 130 2.52 -23.95 55.70
C ALA A 130 1.32 -23.76 54.75
N GLN A 131 1.57 -23.30 53.52
CA GLN A 131 0.52 -23.13 52.49
C GLN A 131 -0.01 -24.49 52.03
N LEU A 132 0.87 -25.49 51.87
CA LEU A 132 0.49 -26.87 51.57
C LEU A 132 -0.42 -27.48 52.65
N GLU A 133 -0.18 -27.20 53.93
CA GLU A 133 -1.04 -27.69 55.03
C GLU A 133 -2.42 -26.99 55.03
N GLU A 134 -2.47 -25.69 54.77
CA GLU A 134 -3.72 -24.92 54.69
C GLU A 134 -4.56 -25.31 53.45
N GLU A 135 -3.97 -25.34 52.26
CA GLU A 135 -4.68 -25.67 51.02
C GLU A 135 -5.06 -27.15 50.94
N ASN A 136 -4.25 -28.08 51.48
CA ASN A 136 -4.68 -29.47 51.61
C ASN A 136 -5.87 -29.59 52.56
N THR A 137 -5.89 -28.86 53.68
CA THR A 137 -7.05 -28.85 54.59
C THR A 137 -8.32 -28.35 53.88
N LYS A 138 -8.21 -27.30 53.06
CA LYS A 138 -9.32 -26.83 52.22
C LYS A 138 -9.73 -27.89 51.19
N LEU A 139 -8.79 -28.56 50.52
CA LEU A 139 -9.05 -29.60 49.52
C LEU A 139 -9.81 -30.79 50.13
N GLN A 140 -9.30 -31.38 51.22
CA GLN A 140 -9.94 -32.53 51.89
C GLN A 140 -11.36 -32.19 52.36
N ASN A 141 -11.60 -30.97 52.88
CA ASN A 141 -12.94 -30.53 53.27
C ASN A 141 -13.93 -30.46 52.10
N ASN A 142 -13.49 -30.10 50.89
CA ASN A 142 -14.35 -30.07 49.70
C ASN A 142 -14.53 -31.47 49.09
N ILE A 143 -13.53 -32.35 49.17
CA ILE A 143 -13.66 -33.76 48.78
C ILE A 143 -14.69 -34.46 49.67
N SER A 144 -14.61 -34.31 50.99
CA SER A 144 -15.59 -34.89 51.93
C SER A 144 -17.02 -34.42 51.65
N GLN A 145 -17.22 -33.17 51.22
CA GLN A 145 -18.54 -32.64 50.87
C GLN A 145 -19.08 -33.18 49.53
N ASP A 146 -18.21 -33.53 48.59
CA ASP A 146 -18.58 -34.23 47.36
C ASP A 146 -18.90 -35.72 47.64
N GLU A 147 -18.11 -36.38 48.48
CA GLU A 147 -18.33 -37.77 48.93
C GLU A 147 -19.61 -37.93 49.76
N GLU A 148 -19.93 -36.98 50.66
CA GLU A 148 -21.21 -36.96 51.40
C GLU A 148 -22.42 -36.80 50.47
N ALA A 149 -22.22 -36.18 49.30
CA ALA A 149 -23.23 -36.02 48.26
C ALA A 149 -23.24 -37.14 47.20
N ALA A 150 -22.49 -38.23 47.41
CA ALA A 150 -22.26 -39.27 46.41
C ALA A 150 -23.57 -39.82 45.80
N GLY A 151 -23.63 -39.83 44.46
CA GLY A 151 -24.80 -40.28 43.71
C GLY A 151 -25.88 -39.21 43.46
N GLN A 152 -25.75 -38.00 44.01
CA GLN A 152 -26.64 -36.87 43.73
C GLN A 152 -26.23 -36.10 42.47
N ALA A 153 -27.17 -35.44 41.80
CA ALA A 153 -26.92 -34.73 40.55
C ALA A 153 -26.13 -33.42 40.76
N SER A 154 -25.15 -33.14 39.90
CA SER A 154 -24.29 -31.96 39.97
C SER A 154 -24.44 -31.11 38.71
N THR A 155 -24.72 -29.81 38.87
CA THR A 155 -25.03 -28.92 37.75
C THR A 155 -23.79 -28.26 37.18
N PHE A 156 -23.57 -28.46 35.88
CA PHE A 156 -22.59 -27.71 35.09
C PHE A 156 -23.13 -26.30 34.76
N LEU A 157 -22.26 -25.30 34.87
CA LEU A 157 -22.47 -23.95 34.33
C LEU A 157 -21.38 -23.67 33.31
N ALA A 158 -21.77 -23.22 32.12
CA ALA A 158 -20.85 -22.73 31.10
C ALA A 158 -20.26 -21.37 31.50
N PHE A 159 -19.00 -21.13 31.20
CA PHE A 159 -18.31 -19.86 31.49
C PHE A 159 -17.24 -19.57 30.43
N ASP A 160 -17.40 -18.46 29.70
CA ASP A 160 -16.54 -18.08 28.57
C ASP A 160 -15.19 -17.55 29.06
N ALA A 161 -14.28 -18.47 29.39
CA ALA A 161 -12.93 -18.20 29.84
C ALA A 161 -11.92 -19.19 29.26
N THR A 162 -10.73 -18.68 28.93
CA THR A 162 -9.60 -19.47 28.42
C THR A 162 -8.58 -19.70 29.54
N VAL A 163 -8.13 -20.95 29.68
CA VAL A 163 -7.05 -21.38 30.58
C VAL A 163 -5.78 -21.58 29.77
N GLY A 164 -4.62 -21.14 30.28
CA GLY A 164 -3.32 -21.49 29.71
C GLY A 164 -2.74 -20.54 28.65
N MET A 165 -3.13 -19.26 28.66
CA MET A 165 -2.33 -18.20 28.03
C MET A 165 -1.26 -17.71 29.01
N SER A 166 0.03 -17.91 28.70
CA SER A 166 1.13 -17.40 29.53
C SER A 166 1.09 -15.88 29.63
N ALA A 167 0.87 -15.38 30.84
CA ALA A 167 0.77 -13.97 31.15
C ALA A 167 2.10 -13.48 31.75
N ASN A 168 3.04 -13.06 30.89
CA ASN A 168 4.27 -12.35 31.27
C ASN A 168 3.95 -10.93 31.83
N ASN A 169 3.17 -10.86 32.91
CA ASN A 169 2.53 -9.65 33.44
C ASN A 169 2.56 -9.53 34.98
N ASP A 170 3.29 -10.40 35.69
CA ASP A 170 3.41 -10.37 37.17
C ASP A 170 4.18 -9.15 37.73
N ALA A 171 4.41 -8.13 36.88
CA ALA A 171 4.93 -6.82 37.26
C ALA A 171 3.84 -5.79 37.61
N ASP A 172 2.59 -5.94 37.13
CA ASP A 172 1.64 -4.80 37.06
C ASP A 172 0.22 -5.03 37.63
N ALA A 173 0.08 -6.00 38.55
CA ALA A 173 -1.18 -6.38 39.20
C ALA A 173 -1.89 -5.25 40.01
N ASN A 174 -1.32 -4.05 40.12
CA ASN A 174 -1.92 -2.88 40.76
C ASN A 174 -2.47 -1.80 39.80
N TYR A 175 -2.10 -1.79 38.51
CA TYR A 175 -2.52 -0.73 37.58
C TYR A 175 -3.66 -1.12 36.62
N HIS A 176 -3.82 -2.41 36.31
CA HIS A 176 -4.87 -2.88 35.37
C HIS A 176 -6.32 -2.53 35.79
N GLY A 177 -6.58 -2.19 37.06
CA GLY A 177 -7.93 -1.82 37.53
C GLY A 177 -8.50 -0.51 36.97
N ALA A 178 -7.71 0.34 36.31
CA ALA A 178 -8.13 1.66 35.85
C ALA A 178 -9.04 1.63 34.60
N PHE A 179 -8.53 1.15 33.46
CA PHE A 179 -9.21 1.26 32.15
C PHE A 179 -10.50 0.45 32.03
N TYR A 180 -10.68 -0.59 32.84
CA TYR A 180 -11.96 -1.32 32.95
C TYR A 180 -13.07 -0.49 33.59
N ARG A 181 -12.73 0.49 34.44
CA ARG A 181 -13.69 1.40 35.11
C ARG A 181 -13.95 2.69 34.35
N LEU A 182 -13.15 2.99 33.33
CA LEU A 182 -13.33 4.19 32.49
C LEU A 182 -14.44 3.96 31.44
N PRO A 183 -15.39 4.90 31.29
CA PRO A 183 -16.36 4.89 30.20
C PRO A 183 -15.68 4.84 28.82
N THR A 184 -16.36 4.27 27.84
CA THR A 184 -15.85 4.09 26.46
C THR A 184 -15.55 5.44 25.78
N GLU A 185 -16.25 6.48 26.19
CA GLU A 185 -16.06 7.88 25.80
C GLU A 185 -14.70 8.40 26.28
N ILE A 186 -14.31 8.10 27.52
CA ILE A 186 -13.01 8.49 28.09
C ILE A 186 -11.88 7.72 27.43
N LEU A 187 -12.07 6.42 27.16
CA LEU A 187 -11.11 5.64 26.37
C LEU A 187 -10.94 6.20 24.94
N THR A 188 -12.03 6.70 24.34
CA THR A 188 -12.00 7.36 23.03
C THR A 188 -11.28 8.71 23.09
N MET A 189 -11.43 9.48 24.17
CA MET A 189 -10.67 10.72 24.39
C MET A 189 -9.17 10.45 24.55
N ILE A 190 -8.77 9.49 25.40
CA ILE A 190 -7.36 9.09 25.57
C ILE A 190 -6.73 8.69 24.23
N VAL A 191 -7.48 7.99 23.37
CA VAL A 191 -7.03 7.60 22.02
C VAL A 191 -6.91 8.80 21.07
N ARG A 192 -7.76 9.82 21.20
CA ARG A 192 -7.62 11.09 20.45
C ARG A 192 -6.41 11.89 20.92
N ASP A 193 -6.16 11.95 22.22
CA ASP A 193 -5.01 12.66 22.78
C ASP A 193 -3.68 12.00 22.37
N CYS A 194 -3.70 10.72 21.95
CA CYS A 194 -2.59 10.01 21.30
C CYS A 194 -2.46 10.27 19.78
N ILE A 195 -3.29 11.13 19.18
CA ILE A 195 -3.31 11.43 17.75
C ILE A 195 -3.21 12.96 17.57
N ASP A 196 -2.03 13.43 17.15
CA ASP A 196 -1.86 14.84 16.80
C ASP A 196 -2.51 15.14 15.42
N GLU A 197 -3.79 15.56 15.47
CA GLU A 197 -4.59 15.98 14.30
C GLU A 197 -3.98 17.16 13.51
N GLU A 198 -3.04 17.92 14.09
CA GLU A 198 -2.31 18.98 13.40
C GLU A 198 -1.01 18.49 12.76
N ALA A 199 -0.33 17.50 13.36
CA ALA A 199 0.81 16.82 12.73
C ALA A 199 0.37 15.89 11.58
N GLU A 200 -0.82 15.28 11.65
CA GLU A 200 -1.41 14.47 10.58
C GLU A 200 -1.48 15.23 9.24
N LYS A 201 -1.68 16.56 9.30
CA LYS A 201 -1.70 17.46 8.13
C LYS A 201 -0.32 17.89 7.65
N ARG A 202 0.73 17.69 8.45
CA ARG A 202 2.04 18.35 8.28
C ARG A 202 3.22 17.41 8.04
N ALA A 203 3.21 16.18 8.56
CA ALA A 203 4.37 15.28 8.45
C ALA A 203 4.02 13.77 8.44
N ARG A 204 4.52 13.04 7.43
CA ARG A 204 4.41 11.57 7.33
C ARG A 204 5.02 10.81 8.51
N HIS A 205 5.97 11.42 9.25
CA HIS A 205 6.68 10.75 10.35
C HIS A 205 5.84 10.64 11.63
N CYS A 206 5.24 11.73 12.11
CA CYS A 206 4.46 11.74 13.36
C CYS A 206 3.29 10.73 13.32
N PHE A 207 2.70 10.51 12.14
CA PHE A 207 1.66 9.49 11.93
C PHE A 207 2.13 8.06 12.23
N ARG A 208 3.42 7.75 11.99
CA ARG A 208 4.02 6.42 12.30
C ARG A 208 4.08 6.17 13.82
N ASP A 209 4.39 7.21 14.59
CA ASP A 209 4.53 7.15 16.04
C ASP A 209 3.16 7.07 16.75
N SER A 210 2.16 7.81 16.25
CA SER A 210 0.77 7.64 16.66
C SER A 210 0.30 6.20 16.37
N TYR A 211 0.53 5.69 15.16
CA TYR A 211 0.09 4.35 14.76
C TYR A 211 0.78 3.21 15.53
N SER A 212 2.05 3.38 15.92
CA SER A 212 2.76 2.42 16.79
C SER A 212 2.22 2.46 18.23
N THR A 213 1.90 3.65 18.75
CA THR A 213 1.26 3.84 20.06
C THR A 213 -0.12 3.19 20.12
N LEU A 214 -0.95 3.39 19.08
CA LEU A 214 -2.27 2.75 18.98
C LEU A 214 -2.18 1.22 18.89
N LYS A 215 -1.17 0.68 18.17
CA LYS A 215 -0.88 -0.76 18.16
C LYS A 215 -0.50 -1.27 19.56
N ALA A 216 0.36 -0.55 20.28
CA ALA A 216 0.76 -0.92 21.63
C ALA A 216 -0.43 -0.94 22.60
N LEU A 217 -1.25 0.12 22.63
CA LEU A 217 -2.48 0.19 23.44
C LEU A 217 -3.44 -0.97 23.13
N ARG A 218 -3.60 -1.32 21.84
CA ARG A 218 -4.43 -2.43 21.38
C ARG A 218 -3.92 -3.80 21.84
N VAL A 219 -2.60 -4.03 21.82
CA VAL A 219 -2.01 -5.33 22.22
C VAL A 219 -1.96 -5.47 23.75
N THR A 220 -1.76 -4.36 24.48
CA THR A 220 -1.59 -4.38 25.94
C THR A 220 -2.89 -4.42 26.75
N HIS A 221 -4.05 -4.08 26.18
CA HIS A 221 -5.29 -3.99 26.97
C HIS A 221 -6.59 -4.36 26.21
N PRO A 222 -7.40 -5.34 26.69
CA PRO A 222 -8.62 -5.77 26.02
C PRO A 222 -9.65 -4.65 25.74
N ARG A 223 -9.86 -3.73 26.69
CA ARG A 223 -10.74 -2.55 26.48
C ARG A 223 -10.34 -1.69 25.28
N PHE A 224 -9.07 -1.67 24.89
CA PHE A 224 -8.58 -0.98 23.69
C PHE A 224 -8.59 -1.90 22.45
N ALA A 225 -8.40 -3.22 22.63
CA ALA A 225 -8.45 -4.20 21.54
C ALA A 225 -9.81 -4.29 20.83
N ASP A 226 -10.90 -4.14 21.58
CA ASP A 226 -12.27 -4.14 21.06
C ASP A 226 -12.86 -2.71 20.91
N LEU A 227 -12.08 -1.65 21.19
CA LEU A 227 -12.53 -0.27 21.01
C LEU A 227 -12.68 0.07 19.53
N SER A 228 -13.92 0.37 19.11
CA SER A 228 -14.27 0.67 17.73
C SER A 228 -13.44 1.79 17.11
N TYR A 229 -13.13 2.85 17.87
CA TYR A 229 -12.35 3.99 17.36
C TYR A 229 -10.90 3.61 17.00
N ILE A 230 -10.20 2.88 17.87
CA ILE A 230 -8.87 2.30 17.56
C ILE A 230 -8.96 1.39 16.34
N ASN A 231 -9.95 0.48 16.32
CA ASN A 231 -10.07 -0.51 15.25
C ASN A 231 -10.42 0.15 13.89
N THR A 232 -11.22 1.22 13.87
CA THR A 232 -11.44 2.06 12.68
C THR A 232 -10.15 2.64 12.16
N ILE A 233 -9.29 3.21 13.02
CA ILE A 233 -8.01 3.79 12.58
C ILE A 233 -7.07 2.69 12.09
N LEU A 234 -6.77 1.70 12.93
CA LEU A 234 -5.77 0.67 12.67
C LEU A 234 -6.11 -0.22 11.48
N PHE A 235 -7.38 -0.57 11.27
CA PHE A 235 -7.83 -1.52 10.24
C PHE A 235 -8.63 -0.89 9.11
N SER A 236 -8.73 0.44 9.03
CA SER A 236 -9.35 1.19 7.91
C SER A 236 -8.90 0.68 6.53
N SER A 237 -7.61 0.34 6.41
CA SER A 237 -6.98 -0.19 5.21
C SER A 237 -6.15 -1.42 5.53
N ILE A 238 -6.46 -2.56 4.91
CA ILE A 238 -5.64 -3.78 4.99
C ILE A 238 -4.53 -3.70 3.93
N GLN A 239 -3.30 -4.07 4.29
CA GLN A 239 -2.19 -4.25 3.35
C GLN A 239 -2.01 -5.74 3.04
N LEU A 240 -1.70 -6.06 1.78
CA LEU A 240 -1.50 -7.43 1.30
C LEU A 240 -0.21 -7.55 0.51
N GLU A 241 0.69 -8.41 0.98
CA GLU A 241 1.96 -8.73 0.35
C GLU A 241 1.87 -10.10 -0.35
N PRO A 242 2.40 -10.26 -1.57
CA PRO A 242 2.36 -11.51 -2.33
C PRO A 242 3.35 -12.60 -1.86
N THR A 243 3.75 -12.55 -0.59
CA THR A 243 4.86 -13.35 -0.03
C THR A 243 4.35 -14.53 0.81
N LEU A 244 5.24 -15.49 1.11
CA LEU A 244 4.91 -16.65 1.96
C LEU A 244 4.47 -16.22 3.36
N ALA A 245 5.08 -15.18 3.94
CA ALA A 245 4.67 -14.63 5.22
C ALA A 245 3.35 -13.85 5.14
N GLY A 246 3.11 -13.09 4.06
CA GLY A 246 1.83 -12.45 3.79
C GLY A 246 0.68 -13.48 3.72
N LEU A 247 0.87 -14.55 2.94
CA LEU A 247 -0.04 -15.69 2.86
C LEU A 247 -0.27 -16.35 4.23
N ALA A 248 0.81 -16.72 4.94
CA ALA A 248 0.72 -17.38 6.24
C ALA A 248 0.14 -16.46 7.34
N SER A 249 0.24 -15.14 7.19
CA SER A 249 -0.40 -14.16 8.07
C SER A 249 -1.92 -14.14 7.85
N ILE A 250 -2.37 -14.08 6.59
CA ILE A 250 -3.79 -14.12 6.23
C ILE A 250 -4.43 -15.47 6.63
N GLN A 251 -3.72 -16.58 6.44
CA GLN A 251 -4.19 -17.92 6.81
C GLN A 251 -4.34 -18.12 8.34
N ARG A 252 -3.52 -17.43 9.16
CA ARG A 252 -3.57 -17.51 10.63
C ARG A 252 -4.48 -16.45 11.28
N SER A 253 -4.83 -15.39 10.56
CA SER A 253 -5.58 -14.25 11.12
C SER A 253 -7.09 -14.43 10.98
N ASP A 254 -7.83 -14.43 12.09
CA ASP A 254 -9.28 -14.20 12.00
C ASP A 254 -9.59 -12.73 11.70
N VAL A 255 -9.62 -12.40 10.41
CA VAL A 255 -10.01 -11.06 9.94
C VAL A 255 -11.48 -10.75 10.28
N SER A 256 -12.31 -11.74 10.64
CA SER A 256 -13.74 -11.51 10.93
C SER A 256 -13.96 -10.53 12.09
N ARG A 257 -13.07 -10.51 13.10
CA ARG A 257 -13.10 -9.51 14.20
C ARG A 257 -12.83 -8.07 13.73
N VAL A 258 -12.15 -7.86 12.59
CA VAL A 258 -11.75 -6.52 12.11
C VAL A 258 -12.37 -6.11 10.76
N ALA A 259 -12.98 -7.06 10.03
CA ALA A 259 -13.63 -6.83 8.73
C ALA A 259 -14.74 -5.76 8.76
N GLY A 260 -15.35 -5.52 9.93
CA GLY A 260 -16.31 -4.44 10.11
C GLY A 260 -15.71 -3.03 9.95
N TYR A 261 -14.41 -2.87 10.13
CA TYR A 261 -13.70 -1.58 10.11
C TYR A 261 -12.94 -1.31 8.80
N ALA A 262 -12.60 -2.36 8.06
CA ALA A 262 -11.85 -2.26 6.81
C ALA A 262 -12.74 -1.75 5.65
N THR A 263 -12.35 -0.59 5.10
CA THR A 263 -12.99 0.03 3.92
C THR A 263 -12.08 0.07 2.70
N ALA A 264 -10.79 -0.22 2.88
CA ALA A 264 -9.80 -0.29 1.81
C ALA A 264 -8.93 -1.55 1.88
N VAL A 265 -8.46 -2.00 0.72
CA VAL A 265 -7.37 -2.97 0.56
C VAL A 265 -6.27 -2.34 -0.29
N THR A 266 -5.02 -2.57 0.09
CA THR A 266 -3.81 -2.07 -0.57
C THR A 266 -2.87 -3.22 -0.87
N PHE A 267 -2.72 -3.55 -2.14
CA PHE A 267 -1.78 -4.56 -2.60
C PHE A 267 -0.40 -3.92 -2.73
N ILE A 268 0.58 -4.51 -2.03
CA ILE A 268 1.96 -4.05 -1.94
C ILE A 268 2.78 -4.76 -3.01
N THR A 269 3.65 -4.00 -3.65
CA THR A 269 4.46 -4.47 -4.78
C THR A 269 5.46 -5.55 -4.36
N PRO A 270 5.60 -6.66 -5.11
CA PRO A 270 6.65 -7.66 -4.90
C PRO A 270 8.06 -7.11 -5.21
N PRO A 271 9.12 -7.74 -4.68
CA PRO A 271 10.49 -7.55 -5.17
C PRO A 271 10.61 -7.95 -6.66
N GLY A 272 11.30 -7.14 -7.46
CA GLY A 272 11.57 -7.42 -8.88
C GLY A 272 12.54 -8.58 -9.11
N TRP A 273 12.04 -9.74 -9.54
CA TRP A 273 12.80 -10.97 -9.86
C TRP A 273 13.58 -10.92 -11.19
N ALA A 274 13.81 -9.73 -11.75
CA ALA A 274 14.67 -9.54 -12.92
C ALA A 274 15.72 -8.43 -12.68
N LEU A 275 16.00 -8.11 -11.41
CA LEU A 275 17.05 -7.18 -10.99
C LEU A 275 18.40 -7.85 -11.23
N SER A 276 19.36 -7.15 -11.85
CA SER A 276 20.69 -7.71 -12.07
C SER A 276 21.54 -7.66 -10.79
N PHE A 277 22.65 -8.40 -10.77
CA PHE A 277 23.59 -8.32 -9.65
C PHE A 277 24.26 -6.95 -9.59
N GLU A 278 24.58 -6.35 -10.74
CA GLU A 278 25.18 -5.02 -10.86
C GLU A 278 24.26 -3.94 -10.28
N THR A 279 22.99 -3.91 -10.71
CA THR A 279 22.01 -2.95 -10.19
C THR A 279 21.77 -3.14 -8.69
N PHE A 280 21.66 -4.38 -8.21
CA PHE A 280 21.56 -4.65 -6.77
C PHE A 280 22.81 -4.19 -6.00
N HIS A 281 24.00 -4.49 -6.52
CA HIS A 281 25.29 -4.13 -5.92
C HIS A 281 25.40 -2.62 -5.73
N ASP A 282 25.13 -1.84 -6.77
CA ASP A 282 25.31 -0.39 -6.75
C ASP A 282 24.27 0.28 -5.83
N ILE A 283 22.99 -0.09 -5.93
CA ILE A 283 21.93 0.45 -5.06
C ILE A 283 22.19 0.15 -3.57
N VAL A 284 22.55 -1.09 -3.22
CA VAL A 284 22.84 -1.47 -1.83
C VAL A 284 24.10 -0.79 -1.31
N THR A 285 25.12 -0.63 -2.16
CA THR A 285 26.36 0.09 -1.82
C THR A 285 26.11 1.56 -1.55
N VAL A 286 25.42 2.26 -2.47
CA VAL A 286 25.05 3.68 -2.32
C VAL A 286 24.17 3.89 -1.09
N SER A 287 23.16 3.05 -0.89
CA SER A 287 22.25 3.13 0.27
C SER A 287 23.00 2.94 1.60
N THR A 288 23.94 2.00 1.65
CA THR A 288 24.76 1.74 2.85
C THR A 288 25.69 2.92 3.16
N LEU A 289 26.36 3.49 2.15
CA LEU A 289 27.17 4.70 2.33
C LEU A 289 26.31 5.89 2.79
N ARG A 290 25.10 6.06 2.23
CA ARG A 290 24.16 7.11 2.62
C ARG A 290 23.71 6.97 4.07
N GLU A 291 23.43 5.77 4.56
CA GLU A 291 23.07 5.57 5.98
C GLU A 291 24.25 5.83 6.92
N LEU A 292 25.43 5.31 6.60
CA LEU A 292 26.65 5.55 7.38
C LEU A 292 27.02 7.03 7.44
N SER A 293 26.85 7.77 6.35
CA SER A 293 27.17 9.21 6.28
C SER A 293 26.43 10.08 7.30
N LYS A 294 25.20 9.69 7.69
CA LYS A 294 24.39 10.39 8.70
C LYS A 294 25.03 10.39 10.09
N GLN A 295 25.96 9.47 10.35
CA GLN A 295 26.72 9.41 11.61
C GLN A 295 27.81 10.50 11.64
N PHE A 296 28.30 10.93 10.48
CA PHE A 296 29.37 11.93 10.34
C PHE A 296 28.82 13.34 10.08
N PHE A 297 27.75 13.46 9.28
CA PHE A 297 27.20 14.74 8.83
C PHE A 297 25.81 15.01 9.42
N LYS A 298 25.68 16.14 10.13
CA LYS A 298 24.40 16.59 10.72
C LYS A 298 23.50 17.38 9.75
N ASN A 299 24.01 17.69 8.56
CA ASN A 299 23.29 18.46 7.54
C ASN A 299 23.26 17.64 6.24
N PRO A 300 22.08 17.29 5.68
CA PRO A 300 21.98 16.58 4.40
C PRO A 300 22.41 17.44 3.19
N PHE A 301 22.64 18.74 3.38
CA PHE A 301 23.18 19.66 2.37
C PHE A 301 24.68 19.95 2.54
N ASP A 302 25.39 19.17 3.38
CA ASP A 302 26.86 19.23 3.42
C ASP A 302 27.43 18.75 2.06
N PRO A 303 28.44 19.41 1.45
CA PRO A 303 29.02 18.98 0.17
C PRO A 303 29.70 17.59 0.21
N TYR A 304 29.94 17.03 1.39
CA TYR A 304 30.40 15.65 1.60
C TYR A 304 29.26 14.65 1.87
N PHE A 305 28.01 15.11 1.97
CA PHE A 305 26.83 14.26 2.14
C PHE A 305 26.49 13.49 0.85
N PRO A 306 26.09 12.21 0.93
CA PRO A 306 25.48 11.45 -0.16
C PRO A 306 24.07 11.96 -0.53
N THR A 307 24.06 13.06 -1.30
CA THR A 307 22.88 13.55 -2.03
C THR A 307 22.65 12.75 -3.32
N HIS A 308 21.57 13.06 -4.05
CA HIS A 308 20.99 12.26 -5.14
C HIS A 308 21.86 12.13 -6.41
N CYS A 309 23.10 12.62 -6.40
CA CYS A 309 24.03 12.60 -7.54
C CYS A 309 25.42 12.11 -7.07
N PHE A 310 25.46 10.99 -6.33
CA PHE A 310 26.65 10.55 -5.62
C PHE A 310 27.62 9.77 -6.52
N GLN A 311 28.18 10.48 -7.51
CA GLN A 311 29.22 10.02 -8.42
C GLN A 311 30.29 9.19 -7.71
N LYS A 312 30.76 8.12 -8.38
CA LYS A 312 31.71 7.13 -7.83
C LYS A 312 32.95 7.75 -7.17
N SER A 313 33.49 8.83 -7.75
CA SER A 313 34.61 9.61 -7.19
C SER A 313 34.34 10.21 -5.80
N ARG A 314 33.07 10.52 -5.46
CA ARG A 314 32.65 10.96 -4.11
C ARG A 314 32.51 9.78 -3.15
N GLN A 315 32.07 8.61 -3.64
CA GLN A 315 32.03 7.36 -2.87
C GLN A 315 33.45 6.96 -2.47
N ASP A 316 34.36 6.88 -3.45
CA ASP A 316 35.80 6.61 -3.23
C ASP A 316 36.40 7.59 -2.23
N LYS A 317 36.10 8.89 -2.35
CA LYS A 317 36.58 9.92 -1.42
C LYS A 317 36.06 9.68 0.01
N PHE A 318 34.75 9.45 0.18
CA PHE A 318 34.17 9.19 1.50
C PHE A 318 34.73 7.91 2.15
N VAL A 319 34.87 6.82 1.37
CA VAL A 319 35.47 5.57 1.84
C VAL A 319 36.92 5.77 2.29
N ASN A 320 37.73 6.53 1.53
CA ASN A 320 39.11 6.83 1.90
C ASN A 320 39.24 7.77 3.11
N GLU A 321 38.44 8.85 3.18
CA GLU A 321 38.54 9.87 4.23
C GLU A 321 37.90 9.44 5.57
N TYR A 322 36.77 8.70 5.55
CA TYR A 322 35.96 8.40 6.74
C TYR A 322 35.93 6.91 7.11
N LEU A 323 36.13 5.99 6.15
CA LEU A 323 36.15 4.54 6.37
C LEU A 323 37.56 3.92 6.22
N ALA A 324 38.61 4.75 6.26
CA ALA A 324 40.02 4.35 6.16
C ALA A 324 40.36 3.49 4.92
N GLY A 325 39.66 3.70 3.80
CA GLY A 325 39.83 2.96 2.56
C GLY A 325 39.13 1.59 2.53
N GLN A 326 38.37 1.24 3.57
CA GLN A 326 37.63 -0.01 3.65
C GLN A 326 36.16 0.21 3.29
N TRP A 327 35.70 -0.48 2.23
CA TRP A 327 34.28 -0.50 1.89
C TRP A 327 33.47 -1.22 2.98
N PRO A 328 32.27 -0.72 3.34
CA PRO A 328 31.49 -1.26 4.45
C PRO A 328 30.93 -2.66 4.18
N LEU A 329 30.83 -3.03 2.90
CA LEU A 329 30.34 -4.33 2.44
C LEU A 329 31.42 -4.98 1.57
N THR A 330 31.63 -6.29 1.75
CA THR A 330 32.45 -7.10 0.87
C THR A 330 31.64 -7.68 -0.28
N GLU A 331 32.32 -7.95 -1.39
CA GLU A 331 31.77 -8.66 -2.56
C GLU A 331 31.04 -9.96 -2.19
N THR A 332 31.53 -10.71 -1.20
CA THR A 332 30.87 -11.91 -0.69
C THR A 332 29.53 -11.58 -0.02
N GLN A 333 29.51 -10.60 0.89
CA GLN A 333 28.26 -10.17 1.56
C GLN A 333 27.24 -9.64 0.54
N LEU A 334 27.69 -8.88 -0.48
CA LEU A 334 26.83 -8.36 -1.55
C LEU A 334 26.22 -9.50 -2.38
N ARG A 335 27.00 -10.53 -2.73
CA ARG A 335 26.51 -11.73 -3.44
C ARG A 335 25.57 -12.58 -2.58
N ASP A 336 25.84 -12.73 -1.28
CA ASP A 336 24.96 -13.44 -0.34
C ASP A 336 23.62 -12.69 -0.15
N GLY A 337 23.67 -11.36 -0.09
CA GLY A 337 22.48 -10.49 -0.06
C GLY A 337 21.64 -10.58 -1.33
N TYR A 338 22.27 -10.51 -2.50
CA TYR A 338 21.60 -10.71 -3.78
C TYR A 338 20.98 -12.11 -3.90
N ALA A 339 21.70 -13.15 -3.46
CA ALA A 339 21.19 -14.51 -3.43
C ALA A 339 20.00 -14.67 -2.45
N ALA A 340 19.94 -13.88 -1.37
CA ALA A 340 18.78 -13.83 -0.48
C ALA A 340 17.60 -13.08 -1.12
N TYR A 341 17.85 -11.93 -1.76
CA TYR A 341 16.87 -11.15 -2.50
C TYR A 341 16.20 -11.98 -3.61
N MET A 342 16.99 -12.62 -4.48
CA MET A 342 16.45 -13.40 -5.60
C MET A 342 15.66 -14.65 -5.14
N ARG A 343 15.94 -15.20 -3.95
CA ARG A 343 15.12 -16.26 -3.35
C ARG A 343 13.74 -15.77 -2.92
N ASP A 344 13.64 -14.59 -2.30
CA ASP A 344 12.33 -14.00 -1.94
C ASP A 344 11.54 -13.59 -3.20
N ALA A 345 12.24 -13.01 -4.18
CA ALA A 345 11.64 -12.57 -5.44
C ALA A 345 11.09 -13.74 -6.28
N GLU A 346 11.84 -14.84 -6.45
CA GLU A 346 11.36 -16.01 -7.23
C GLU A 346 10.32 -16.85 -6.46
N ALA A 347 10.36 -16.88 -5.12
CA ALA A 347 9.28 -17.46 -4.31
C ALA A 347 7.98 -16.65 -4.45
N THR A 348 8.10 -15.32 -4.41
CA THR A 348 6.98 -14.39 -4.63
C THR A 348 6.41 -14.49 -6.05
N ARG A 349 7.27 -14.62 -7.06
CA ARG A 349 6.88 -14.91 -8.44
C ARG A 349 6.07 -16.20 -8.53
N THR A 350 6.55 -17.28 -7.90
CA THR A 350 5.85 -18.58 -7.89
C THR A 350 4.42 -18.43 -7.37
N LEU A 351 4.24 -17.74 -6.24
CA LEU A 351 2.92 -17.45 -5.66
C LEU A 351 1.99 -16.59 -6.55
N LEU A 352 2.56 -15.76 -7.43
CA LEU A 352 1.83 -14.93 -8.39
C LEU A 352 1.55 -15.63 -9.73
N GLU A 353 2.35 -16.63 -10.11
CA GLU A 353 2.17 -17.41 -11.35
C GLU A 353 1.29 -18.68 -11.15
N GLU A 354 1.04 -19.10 -9.90
CA GLU A 354 0.03 -20.13 -9.57
C GLU A 354 -1.42 -19.65 -9.85
N SER A 355 -1.98 -20.05 -11.00
CA SER A 355 -3.29 -19.57 -11.51
C SER A 355 -4.47 -19.75 -10.55
N ASP A 356 -4.44 -20.76 -9.69
CA ASP A 356 -5.41 -21.04 -8.62
C ASP A 356 -4.72 -21.37 -7.28
N GLY A 357 -3.58 -20.71 -7.05
CA GLY A 357 -2.72 -20.92 -5.89
C GLY A 357 -3.34 -20.55 -4.54
N GLN A 358 -2.60 -20.87 -3.48
CA GLN A 358 -3.01 -20.54 -2.11
C GLN A 358 -3.13 -19.02 -1.89
N LEU A 359 -2.27 -18.22 -2.54
CA LEU A 359 -2.31 -16.75 -2.47
C LEU A 359 -3.63 -16.19 -3.04
N LYS A 360 -3.98 -16.56 -4.28
CA LYS A 360 -5.26 -16.20 -4.91
C LYS A 360 -6.45 -16.59 -4.05
N THR A 361 -6.42 -17.80 -3.49
CA THR A 361 -7.49 -18.33 -2.63
C THR A 361 -7.64 -17.50 -1.36
N ALA A 362 -6.54 -17.19 -0.67
CA ALA A 362 -6.52 -16.38 0.55
C ALA A 362 -7.00 -14.93 0.28
N TRP A 363 -6.49 -14.29 -0.77
CA TRP A 363 -6.88 -12.94 -1.17
C TRP A 363 -8.35 -12.87 -1.59
N THR A 364 -8.82 -13.82 -2.41
CA THR A 364 -10.24 -13.89 -2.81
C THR A 364 -11.17 -14.13 -1.61
N GLY A 365 -10.78 -15.01 -0.69
CA GLY A 365 -11.53 -15.27 0.55
C GLY A 365 -11.60 -14.06 1.46
N LEU A 366 -10.51 -13.29 1.56
CA LEU A 366 -10.45 -12.02 2.27
C LEU A 366 -11.39 -10.97 1.65
N LEU A 367 -11.30 -10.75 0.33
CA LEU A 367 -12.19 -9.80 -0.37
C LEU A 367 -13.67 -10.16 -0.13
N LYS A 368 -14.03 -11.44 -0.22
CA LYS A 368 -15.39 -11.93 0.08
C LYS A 368 -15.80 -11.70 1.55
N LYS A 369 -14.89 -11.80 2.52
CA LYS A 369 -15.14 -11.48 3.94
C LYS A 369 -15.39 -9.98 4.17
N LEU A 370 -14.76 -9.09 3.40
CA LEU A 370 -15.02 -7.64 3.49
C LEU A 370 -16.33 -7.24 2.79
N GLY A 371 -16.63 -7.88 1.66
CA GLY A 371 -17.89 -7.72 0.93
C GLY A 371 -18.20 -6.26 0.60
N SER A 372 -19.44 -5.84 0.82
CA SER A 372 -19.93 -4.49 0.50
C SER A 372 -19.35 -3.35 1.36
N ARG A 373 -18.52 -3.63 2.38
CA ARG A 373 -17.76 -2.59 3.09
C ARG A 373 -16.53 -2.12 2.31
N LEU A 374 -16.02 -2.94 1.40
CA LEU A 374 -14.81 -2.66 0.64
C LEU A 374 -15.05 -1.59 -0.43
N CYS A 375 -14.87 -0.34 -0.04
CA CYS A 375 -15.07 0.81 -0.90
C CYS A 375 -13.87 1.04 -1.84
N LYS A 376 -12.64 0.77 -1.39
CA LYS A 376 -11.41 1.15 -2.10
C LYS A 376 -10.43 -0.01 -2.32
N ILE A 377 -9.94 -0.12 -3.54
CA ILE A 377 -8.77 -0.93 -3.91
C ILE A 377 -7.62 0.02 -4.28
N ARG A 378 -6.43 -0.26 -3.75
CA ARG A 378 -5.16 0.32 -4.22
C ARG A 378 -4.24 -0.80 -4.71
N LEU A 379 -3.76 -0.70 -5.95
CA LEU A 379 -2.55 -1.38 -6.41
C LEU A 379 -1.44 -0.33 -6.32
N VAL A 380 -0.43 -0.59 -5.50
CA VAL A 380 0.78 0.23 -5.46
C VAL A 380 1.75 -0.33 -6.48
N ASN A 381 2.39 0.56 -7.25
CA ASN A 381 3.61 0.26 -7.98
C ASN A 381 4.55 1.47 -7.86
N HIS A 382 5.80 1.26 -8.26
CA HIS A 382 7.02 1.91 -7.75
C HIS A 382 6.98 3.43 -7.58
N SER A 383 7.17 3.84 -6.33
CA SER A 383 8.34 4.64 -5.98
C SER A 383 9.30 3.74 -5.22
N CYS A 384 10.61 3.82 -5.48
CA CYS A 384 11.61 3.00 -4.80
C CYS A 384 11.77 3.36 -3.30
N ASP A 385 11.21 4.49 -2.87
CA ASP A 385 11.02 4.86 -1.46
C ASP A 385 9.87 4.07 -0.80
N ASP A 386 8.82 3.76 -1.55
CA ASP A 386 7.60 3.08 -1.10
C ASP A 386 7.61 1.54 -1.38
N ILE A 387 8.69 1.00 -1.96
CA ILE A 387 8.92 -0.45 -2.08
C ILE A 387 8.86 -1.13 -0.70
N ARG A 388 8.38 -2.38 -0.66
CA ARG A 388 8.38 -3.24 0.54
C ARG A 388 9.72 -3.09 1.27
N GLN A 389 9.69 -2.55 2.50
CA GLN A 389 10.86 -2.63 3.38
C GLN A 389 11.09 -4.12 3.64
N VAL A 390 12.06 -4.72 2.94
CA VAL A 390 12.36 -6.15 3.07
C VAL A 390 13.06 -6.34 4.41
N ASP A 391 12.25 -6.46 5.46
CA ASP A 391 12.67 -7.03 6.72
C ASP A 391 12.89 -8.53 6.50
N TYR A 392 14.10 -8.91 6.06
CA TYR A 392 14.53 -10.28 5.81
C TYR A 392 14.48 -11.13 7.10
N TYR A 393 13.28 -11.56 7.48
CA TYR A 393 12.95 -12.45 8.59
C TYR A 393 11.92 -13.54 8.19
N ASP A 394 11.47 -13.54 6.94
CA ASP A 394 10.53 -14.55 6.38
C ASP A 394 11.19 -15.92 6.12
N SER A 395 12.46 -16.08 6.48
CA SER A 395 13.18 -17.37 6.51
C SER A 395 13.53 -17.73 7.96
N PRO A 396 13.39 -19.00 8.40
CA PRO A 396 13.64 -19.42 9.79
C PRO A 396 15.14 -19.52 10.17
N SER A 397 15.96 -18.59 9.66
CA SER A 397 17.34 -18.36 10.08
C SER A 397 17.39 -17.65 11.44
N LYS A 398 18.42 -17.96 12.24
CA LYS A 398 18.55 -17.48 13.63
C LYS A 398 18.58 -15.95 13.75
N PRO A 399 18.05 -15.38 14.85
CA PRO A 399 18.07 -13.93 15.11
C PRO A 399 19.46 -13.36 15.49
N GLU A 400 20.52 -14.16 15.45
CA GLU A 400 21.89 -13.80 15.84
C GLU A 400 22.80 -13.44 14.65
N ALA A 401 22.27 -13.42 13.43
CA ALA A 401 22.99 -13.04 12.22
C ALA A 401 22.44 -11.74 11.63
N GLU A 402 23.16 -10.64 11.82
CA GLU A 402 22.91 -9.38 11.12
C GLU A 402 23.06 -9.60 9.59
N PRO A 403 22.06 -9.23 8.76
CA PRO A 403 22.20 -9.25 7.31
C PRO A 403 22.58 -7.83 6.82
N PRO A 404 23.85 -7.56 6.46
CA PRO A 404 24.30 -6.20 6.12
C PRO A 404 23.92 -5.76 4.70
N CYS A 405 23.39 -6.67 3.86
CA CYS A 405 23.06 -6.41 2.44
C CYS A 405 21.56 -6.59 2.18
N ARG A 406 20.74 -5.66 2.68
CA ARG A 406 19.29 -5.64 2.46
C ARG A 406 18.93 -4.62 1.38
N LEU A 407 18.15 -5.00 0.36
CA LEU A 407 17.52 -4.03 -0.54
C LEU A 407 16.28 -3.45 0.16
N GLY A 408 16.42 -2.26 0.74
CA GLY A 408 15.35 -1.55 1.42
C GLY A 408 14.68 -0.49 0.53
N SER A 409 13.96 0.43 1.18
CA SER A 409 13.57 1.73 0.63
C SER A 409 14.84 2.48 0.19
N HIS A 410 14.93 2.86 -1.08
CA HIS A 410 16.18 3.36 -1.68
C HIS A 410 15.92 4.43 -2.75
N HIS A 411 16.95 5.23 -3.01
CA HIS A 411 17.00 6.16 -4.14
C HIS A 411 18.11 5.70 -5.10
N HIS A 412 17.90 5.94 -6.39
CA HIS A 412 18.92 5.75 -7.42
C HIS A 412 19.89 6.96 -7.44
N SER A 413 21.16 6.72 -7.78
CA SER A 413 22.19 7.76 -7.97
C SER A 413 22.62 7.96 -9.41
N THR A 414 22.18 7.07 -10.31
CA THR A 414 22.36 7.09 -11.77
C THR A 414 21.06 6.66 -12.47
N THR A 415 20.92 6.98 -13.75
CA THR A 415 19.84 6.47 -14.61
C THR A 415 19.90 4.95 -14.69
N ALA A 416 21.07 4.37 -14.95
CA ALA A 416 21.28 2.93 -15.02
C ALA A 416 20.80 2.14 -13.77
N GLU A 417 20.96 2.72 -12.57
CA GLU A 417 20.36 2.16 -11.34
C GLU A 417 18.83 2.21 -11.37
N ALA A 418 18.25 3.32 -11.83
CA ALA A 418 16.81 3.51 -11.95
C ALA A 418 16.20 2.56 -12.98
N ASP A 419 16.70 2.57 -14.21
CA ASP A 419 16.18 1.78 -15.33
C ASP A 419 16.24 0.28 -15.02
N GLY A 420 17.37 -0.19 -14.50
CA GLY A 420 17.55 -1.59 -14.10
C GLY A 420 16.66 -2.01 -12.93
N CYS A 421 16.44 -1.10 -11.96
CA CYS A 421 15.55 -1.34 -10.84
C CYS A 421 14.09 -1.39 -11.32
N GLU A 422 13.64 -0.31 -11.98
CA GLU A 422 12.28 -0.13 -12.47
C GLU A 422 11.87 -1.19 -13.49
N PHE A 423 12.77 -1.69 -14.35
CA PHE A 423 12.49 -2.80 -15.27
C PHE A 423 12.28 -4.14 -14.57
N ALA A 424 13.06 -4.43 -13.53
CA ALA A 424 12.87 -5.64 -12.71
C ALA A 424 11.52 -5.63 -12.00
N ASN A 425 11.24 -4.47 -11.44
CA ASN A 425 10.05 -4.06 -10.72
C ASN A 425 8.79 -3.99 -11.61
N ALA A 426 8.96 -3.70 -12.90
CA ALA A 426 7.89 -3.62 -13.90
C ALA A 426 7.19 -4.96 -14.12
N LYS A 427 7.99 -5.99 -14.44
CA LYS A 427 7.53 -7.38 -14.67
C LYS A 427 6.80 -7.93 -13.44
N ALA A 428 7.20 -7.48 -12.25
CA ALA A 428 6.61 -7.88 -10.99
C ALA A 428 5.28 -7.14 -10.72
N GLY A 429 5.20 -5.86 -11.06
CA GLY A 429 3.98 -5.04 -11.11
C GLY A 429 2.89 -5.63 -12.01
N ASP A 430 3.23 -6.06 -13.22
CA ASP A 430 2.29 -6.71 -14.14
C ASP A 430 1.68 -8.00 -13.52
N ARG A 431 2.51 -8.86 -12.92
CA ARG A 431 2.02 -10.11 -12.30
C ARG A 431 1.10 -9.85 -11.11
N ILE A 432 1.41 -8.89 -10.23
CA ILE A 432 0.48 -8.54 -9.15
C ILE A 432 -0.80 -7.89 -9.68
N PHE A 433 -0.75 -7.05 -10.72
CA PHE A 433 -1.96 -6.54 -11.38
C PHE A 433 -2.86 -7.69 -11.87
N ALA A 434 -2.32 -8.65 -12.62
CA ALA A 434 -3.07 -9.80 -13.12
C ALA A 434 -3.69 -10.64 -11.99
N MET A 435 -2.93 -10.90 -10.91
CA MET A 435 -3.42 -11.63 -9.74
C MET A 435 -4.56 -10.88 -9.02
N VAL A 436 -4.42 -9.58 -8.79
CA VAL A 436 -5.43 -8.76 -8.13
C VAL A 436 -6.71 -8.67 -8.97
N MET A 437 -6.58 -8.48 -10.29
CA MET A 437 -7.71 -8.49 -11.22
C MET A 437 -8.45 -9.84 -11.19
N SER A 438 -7.73 -10.96 -11.24
CA SER A 438 -8.33 -12.30 -11.10
C SER A 438 -9.00 -12.52 -9.74
N CYS A 439 -8.42 -12.01 -8.65
CA CYS A 439 -9.03 -12.05 -7.31
C CYS A 439 -10.32 -11.22 -7.24
N LEU A 440 -10.35 -10.02 -7.82
CA LEU A 440 -11.54 -9.16 -7.86
C LEU A 440 -12.67 -9.83 -8.64
N ALA A 441 -12.39 -10.32 -9.84
CA ALA A 441 -13.32 -11.10 -10.65
C ALA A 441 -13.86 -12.33 -9.91
N THR A 442 -12.99 -13.11 -9.27
CA THR A 442 -13.39 -14.32 -8.51
C THR A 442 -14.11 -13.96 -7.19
N SER A 443 -13.94 -12.72 -6.68
CA SER A 443 -14.62 -12.21 -5.49
C SER A 443 -16.07 -11.81 -5.72
N GLY A 444 -16.38 -11.23 -6.89
CA GLY A 444 -17.67 -10.61 -7.20
C GLY A 444 -17.95 -9.29 -6.44
N VAL A 445 -16.98 -8.77 -5.68
CA VAL A 445 -17.12 -7.56 -4.87
C VAL A 445 -17.21 -6.32 -5.75
N ALA A 446 -18.22 -5.49 -5.51
CA ALA A 446 -18.33 -4.17 -6.12
C ALA A 446 -17.32 -3.20 -5.48
N VAL A 447 -16.58 -2.44 -6.29
CA VAL A 447 -15.56 -1.49 -5.83
C VAL A 447 -15.96 -0.08 -6.26
N ARG A 448 -15.90 0.89 -5.33
CA ARG A 448 -16.26 2.31 -5.58
C ARG A 448 -15.07 3.17 -5.98
N TRP A 449 -13.87 2.84 -5.50
CA TRP A 449 -12.63 3.52 -5.86
C TRP A 449 -11.53 2.51 -6.20
N LEU A 450 -11.11 2.48 -7.47
CA LEU A 450 -9.93 1.76 -7.93
C LEU A 450 -8.78 2.76 -8.10
N THR A 451 -7.66 2.50 -7.44
CA THR A 451 -6.40 3.20 -7.66
C THR A 451 -5.38 2.20 -8.19
N ILE A 452 -4.95 2.42 -9.42
CA ILE A 452 -3.83 1.76 -10.09
C ILE A 452 -2.72 2.81 -10.17
N ARG A 453 -1.49 2.43 -9.81
CA ARG A 453 -0.30 3.27 -9.95
C ARG A 453 0.77 2.57 -10.78
N ASN A 454 1.47 3.37 -11.59
CA ASN A 454 2.69 3.06 -12.33
C ASN A 454 2.74 1.62 -12.89
N ILE A 455 1.74 1.15 -13.68
CA ILE A 455 1.95 -0.11 -14.42
C ILE A 455 3.02 0.15 -15.50
N MET A 456 4.04 -0.72 -15.59
CA MET A 456 5.32 -0.38 -16.24
C MET A 456 5.62 -1.18 -17.53
N THR A 457 5.22 -2.46 -17.63
CA THR A 457 5.42 -3.26 -18.86
C THR A 457 4.12 -3.56 -19.60
N CYS A 458 2.99 -3.43 -18.92
CA CYS A 458 1.66 -3.34 -19.51
C CYS A 458 1.38 -4.41 -20.58
N ASN A 459 1.74 -5.67 -20.29
CA ASN A 459 1.51 -6.79 -21.19
C ASN A 459 0.04 -7.25 -21.18
N PHE A 460 -0.90 -6.29 -21.17
CA PHE A 460 -2.34 -6.48 -21.06
C PHE A 460 -3.08 -5.72 -22.18
N ALA A 461 -3.41 -6.42 -23.27
CA ALA A 461 -4.33 -5.97 -24.31
C ALA A 461 -5.80 -6.10 -23.90
N GLN A 462 -6.72 -5.57 -24.72
CA GLN A 462 -8.15 -5.90 -24.61
C GLN A 462 -8.36 -7.43 -24.57
N GLY A 463 -9.22 -7.92 -23.66
CA GLY A 463 -9.49 -9.35 -23.49
C GLY A 463 -8.41 -10.15 -22.74
N SER A 464 -7.26 -9.57 -22.40
CA SER A 464 -6.21 -10.26 -21.61
C SER A 464 -6.22 -9.93 -20.11
N ILE A 465 -6.97 -8.90 -19.70
CA ILE A 465 -7.24 -8.62 -18.28
C ILE A 465 -8.10 -9.76 -17.72
N SER A 466 -7.45 -10.72 -17.06
CA SER A 466 -8.07 -11.96 -16.61
C SER A 466 -9.26 -11.69 -15.68
N GLY A 467 -10.45 -12.10 -16.12
CA GLY A 467 -11.68 -11.96 -15.35
C GLY A 467 -12.46 -10.65 -15.54
N LEU A 468 -12.08 -9.76 -16.48
CA LEU A 468 -12.71 -8.43 -16.64
C LEU A 468 -14.22 -8.47 -16.85
N ASP A 469 -14.75 -9.46 -17.58
CA ASP A 469 -16.20 -9.63 -17.76
C ASP A 469 -16.94 -10.05 -16.48
N GLN A 470 -16.22 -10.60 -15.51
CA GLN A 470 -16.75 -11.06 -14.22
C GLN A 470 -16.51 -10.03 -13.09
N MET A 471 -15.79 -8.93 -13.36
CA MET A 471 -15.59 -7.85 -12.38
C MET A 471 -16.84 -6.97 -12.24
N ASN A 472 -17.17 -6.61 -11.01
CA ASN A 472 -18.30 -5.74 -10.70
C ASN A 472 -17.85 -4.26 -10.62
N LEU A 473 -17.62 -3.65 -11.79
CA LEU A 473 -17.19 -2.25 -11.92
C LEU A 473 -18.35 -1.25 -12.16
N GLY A 474 -19.60 -1.73 -12.29
CA GLY A 474 -20.80 -0.89 -12.45
C GLY A 474 -21.24 -0.11 -11.19
N SER A 475 -20.33 0.03 -10.21
CA SER A 475 -20.46 0.91 -9.04
C SER A 475 -19.16 1.66 -8.77
N LEU A 476 -18.23 1.67 -9.73
CA LEU A 476 -16.97 2.40 -9.67
C LEU A 476 -17.24 3.88 -9.90
N GLU A 477 -16.99 4.69 -8.88
CA GLU A 477 -17.19 6.15 -8.89
C GLU A 477 -15.88 6.89 -9.16
N LYS A 478 -14.74 6.29 -8.77
CA LYS A 478 -13.41 6.90 -8.92
C LYS A 478 -12.41 5.91 -9.50
N LEU A 479 -11.86 6.23 -10.65
CA LEU A 479 -10.69 5.55 -11.22
C LEU A 479 -9.50 6.51 -11.16
N LYS A 480 -8.40 6.04 -10.58
CA LYS A 480 -7.07 6.57 -10.89
C LYS A 480 -6.32 5.47 -11.61
N PHE A 481 -5.93 5.72 -12.84
CA PHE A 481 -5.09 4.88 -13.67
C PHE A 481 -3.75 5.60 -13.88
N SER A 482 -2.66 4.86 -13.87
CA SER A 482 -1.32 5.43 -13.92
C SER A 482 -0.35 4.38 -14.47
N SER A 483 0.44 4.78 -15.45
CA SER A 483 1.35 3.94 -16.23
C SER A 483 2.66 4.68 -16.52
N CYS A 484 3.72 3.94 -16.78
CA CYS A 484 4.99 4.45 -17.30
C CYS A 484 5.54 3.44 -18.32
N ILE A 485 6.34 3.89 -19.28
CA ILE A 485 7.19 3.04 -20.13
C ILE A 485 8.60 3.58 -19.94
N LEU A 486 9.56 2.68 -19.80
CA LEU A 486 10.98 3.02 -19.87
C LEU A 486 11.33 3.29 -21.33
N VAL A 487 11.18 4.55 -21.75
CA VAL A 487 11.55 5.06 -23.08
C VAL A 487 13.04 5.46 -23.05
N ASP A 488 13.74 5.27 -24.16
CA ASP A 488 15.18 5.51 -24.30
C ASP A 488 15.54 6.99 -24.06
N GLY A 489 16.17 7.25 -22.91
CA GLY A 489 16.68 8.55 -22.50
C GLY A 489 18.14 8.45 -22.08
N ASP A 490 19.04 8.66 -23.04
CA ASP A 490 20.50 8.65 -22.86
C ASP A 490 21.08 7.30 -22.34
N LEU A 491 20.62 6.18 -22.91
CA LEU A 491 21.14 4.82 -22.63
C LEU A 491 22.62 4.57 -23.02
N SER A 492 23.39 5.61 -23.36
CA SER A 492 24.81 5.53 -23.73
C SER A 492 25.76 5.21 -22.55
N THR A 493 25.26 5.21 -21.31
CA THR A 493 26.08 5.10 -20.08
C THR A 493 25.92 3.79 -19.31
N ALA A 494 24.87 3.00 -19.58
CA ALA A 494 24.64 1.71 -18.95
C ALA A 494 25.26 0.58 -19.79
N ASN A 495 26.24 -0.14 -19.25
CA ASN A 495 26.85 -1.30 -19.93
C ASN A 495 25.98 -2.58 -19.79
N ILE A 496 24.66 -2.39 -19.84
CA ILE A 496 23.63 -3.43 -19.74
C ILE A 496 23.06 -3.62 -21.15
N ASP A 497 23.14 -4.83 -21.68
CA ASP A 497 22.68 -5.17 -23.04
C ASP A 497 21.14 -5.26 -23.12
N PHE A 498 20.49 -4.12 -22.89
CA PHE A 498 19.09 -3.92 -23.24
C PHE A 498 19.00 -3.76 -24.75
N THR A 499 18.52 -4.80 -25.44
CA THR A 499 18.01 -4.62 -26.79
C THR A 499 16.90 -3.56 -26.72
N PRO A 500 17.01 -2.42 -27.43
CA PRO A 500 16.02 -1.35 -27.31
C PRO A 500 14.61 -1.87 -27.60
N LEU A 501 13.61 -1.33 -26.90
CA LEU A 501 12.22 -1.46 -27.31
C LEU A 501 12.08 -0.75 -28.66
N GLN A 502 12.27 -1.51 -29.75
CA GLN A 502 12.04 -1.05 -31.12
C GLN A 502 10.71 -0.28 -31.16
N SER A 503 10.66 0.88 -31.82
CA SER A 503 9.48 1.78 -31.80
C SER A 503 8.15 1.06 -32.06
N ALA A 504 8.13 0.12 -33.00
CA ALA A 504 7.01 -0.76 -33.29
C ALA A 504 6.64 -1.75 -32.15
N THR A 505 7.25 -1.66 -30.97
CA THR A 505 6.99 -2.45 -29.76
C THR A 505 6.56 -1.54 -28.61
N GLU A 506 7.17 -0.36 -28.48
CA GLU A 506 6.65 0.75 -27.66
C GLU A 506 5.20 1.07 -28.06
N GLU A 507 4.94 1.34 -29.34
CA GLU A 507 3.60 1.62 -29.89
C GLU A 507 2.60 0.48 -29.60
N LYS A 508 3.08 -0.77 -29.61
CA LYS A 508 2.28 -1.95 -29.24
C LYS A 508 2.00 -2.03 -27.74
N ILE A 509 2.83 -1.46 -26.87
CA ILE A 509 2.58 -1.36 -25.43
C ILE A 509 1.63 -0.19 -25.16
N GLU A 510 1.91 1.02 -25.67
CA GLU A 510 1.02 2.19 -25.59
C GLU A 510 -0.43 1.84 -25.94
N ARG A 511 -0.62 1.23 -27.12
CA ARG A 511 -1.95 0.87 -27.61
C ARG A 511 -2.66 -0.13 -26.69
N ARG A 512 -1.94 -1.11 -26.14
CA ARG A 512 -2.50 -2.08 -25.17
C ARG A 512 -2.92 -1.41 -23.86
N VAL A 513 -2.12 -0.47 -23.35
CA VAL A 513 -2.46 0.32 -22.17
C VAL A 513 -3.78 1.06 -22.39
N SER A 514 -3.90 1.74 -23.52
CA SER A 514 -5.10 2.53 -23.86
C SER A 514 -6.32 1.65 -24.15
N GLU A 515 -6.16 0.53 -24.86
CA GLU A 515 -7.19 -0.51 -25.03
C GLU A 515 -7.68 -1.05 -23.66
N GLY A 516 -6.76 -1.31 -22.73
CA GLY A 516 -7.08 -1.76 -21.37
C GLY A 516 -7.78 -0.70 -20.52
N LEU A 517 -7.37 0.56 -20.63
CA LEU A 517 -8.03 1.70 -19.98
C LEU A 517 -9.45 1.88 -20.51
N HIS A 518 -9.66 1.89 -21.83
CA HIS A 518 -11.00 1.95 -22.42
C HIS A 518 -11.92 0.82 -21.97
N ALA A 519 -11.40 -0.41 -21.84
CA ALA A 519 -12.17 -1.55 -21.33
C ALA A 519 -12.55 -1.41 -19.83
N LEU A 520 -11.74 -0.74 -19.01
CA LEU A 520 -12.10 -0.39 -17.63
C LEU A 520 -13.16 0.73 -17.58
N LEU A 521 -13.04 1.72 -18.47
CA LEU A 521 -14.01 2.81 -18.61
C LEU A 521 -15.38 2.30 -19.09
N GLU A 522 -15.42 1.38 -20.08
CA GLU A 522 -16.68 0.80 -20.59
C GLU A 522 -17.50 0.17 -19.46
N LYS A 523 -16.85 -0.66 -18.63
CA LYS A 523 -17.46 -1.37 -17.49
C LYS A 523 -17.89 -0.44 -16.34
N SER A 524 -17.45 0.82 -16.31
CA SER A 524 -17.73 1.80 -15.23
C SER A 524 -18.45 3.07 -15.68
N SER A 525 -18.63 3.24 -17.00
CA SER A 525 -19.26 4.36 -17.73
C SER A 525 -20.47 4.99 -17.04
N GLY A 526 -21.43 4.17 -16.61
CA GLY A 526 -22.67 4.62 -15.96
C GLY A 526 -22.53 5.13 -14.51
N SER A 527 -21.41 4.89 -13.83
CA SER A 527 -21.19 5.25 -12.42
C SER A 527 -19.98 6.15 -12.15
N LEU A 528 -19.03 6.24 -13.10
CA LEU A 528 -17.76 6.92 -12.92
C LEU A 528 -17.94 8.45 -12.84
N GLN A 529 -17.48 9.06 -11.74
CA GLN A 529 -17.60 10.49 -11.42
C GLN A 529 -16.27 11.23 -11.46
N TYR A 530 -15.16 10.52 -11.24
CA TYR A 530 -13.79 11.04 -11.28
C TYR A 530 -12.87 10.06 -12.00
N LEU A 531 -12.18 10.54 -13.03
CA LEU A 531 -11.12 9.84 -13.74
C LEU A 531 -9.80 10.62 -13.61
N LYS A 532 -8.74 9.97 -13.11
CA LYS A 532 -7.36 10.40 -13.38
C LYS A 532 -6.62 9.40 -14.25
N VAL A 533 -5.85 9.90 -15.22
CA VAL A 533 -4.88 9.17 -16.04
C VAL A 533 -3.50 9.83 -15.90
N GLU A 534 -2.51 9.13 -15.35
CA GLU A 534 -1.11 9.59 -15.28
C GLU A 534 -0.27 8.74 -16.26
N GLY A 535 0.42 9.39 -17.21
CA GLY A 535 0.80 8.75 -18.48
C GLY A 535 2.27 8.42 -18.69
N HIS A 536 3.21 9.27 -18.26
CA HIS A 536 4.66 9.20 -18.51
C HIS A 536 5.05 8.52 -19.84
N GLY A 537 4.56 9.06 -20.97
CA GLY A 537 4.79 8.54 -22.33
C GLY A 537 4.12 7.20 -22.68
N ALA A 538 3.64 6.46 -21.69
CA ALA A 538 3.05 5.13 -21.80
C ALA A 538 1.60 5.07 -22.29
N VAL A 539 0.89 6.20 -22.22
CA VAL A 539 -0.56 6.26 -22.44
C VAL A 539 -0.86 7.25 -23.56
N THR A 540 -1.38 6.73 -24.67
CA THR A 540 -2.02 7.55 -25.71
C THR A 540 -3.54 7.46 -25.53
N TRP A 541 -4.16 8.43 -24.84
CA TRP A 541 -5.61 8.42 -24.55
C TRP A 541 -6.29 9.76 -24.86
N PRO A 542 -7.42 9.78 -25.59
CA PRO A 542 -8.10 8.61 -26.18
C PRO A 542 -7.41 8.08 -27.45
N CYS A 543 -7.27 6.76 -27.60
CA CYS A 543 -6.72 6.13 -28.81
C CYS A 543 -7.77 5.76 -29.90
N HIS A 544 -9.07 5.90 -29.61
CA HIS A 544 -10.16 5.72 -30.57
C HIS A 544 -11.37 6.58 -30.18
N PRO A 545 -12.35 6.82 -31.09
CA PRO A 545 -13.59 7.53 -30.78
C PRO A 545 -14.38 6.91 -29.64
N ALA A 546 -15.26 7.69 -29.02
CA ALA A 546 -16.13 7.24 -27.93
C ALA A 546 -17.12 6.16 -28.40
N SER A 547 -17.15 5.05 -27.67
CA SER A 547 -18.06 3.92 -27.91
C SER A 547 -19.22 3.86 -26.89
N PHE A 548 -19.20 4.71 -25.86
CA PHE A 548 -20.20 4.78 -24.80
C PHE A 548 -20.23 6.18 -24.15
N ASP A 549 -21.38 6.54 -23.56
CA ASP A 549 -21.53 7.77 -22.76
C ASP A 549 -20.93 7.61 -21.36
N MET A 550 -20.42 8.70 -20.79
CA MET A 550 -20.05 8.78 -19.37
C MET A 550 -20.91 9.85 -18.64
N PRO A 551 -22.23 9.61 -18.48
CA PRO A 551 -23.20 10.60 -17.99
C PRO A 551 -23.08 10.93 -16.49
N ALA A 552 -22.19 10.24 -15.78
CA ALA A 552 -21.86 10.49 -14.37
C ALA A 552 -20.56 11.27 -14.17
N LEU A 553 -19.72 11.43 -15.21
CA LEU A 553 -18.37 11.98 -15.05
C LEU A 553 -18.42 13.48 -14.81
N GLU A 554 -17.89 13.93 -13.67
CA GLU A 554 -17.80 15.35 -13.30
C GLU A 554 -16.35 15.86 -13.30
N HIS A 555 -15.35 14.98 -13.22
CA HIS A 555 -13.93 15.35 -13.14
C HIS A 555 -13.08 14.46 -14.06
N LEU A 556 -12.30 15.10 -14.93
CA LEU A 556 -11.26 14.50 -15.76
C LEU A 556 -9.91 15.15 -15.43
N ASP A 557 -8.87 14.33 -15.31
CA ASP A 557 -7.55 14.72 -14.83
C ASP A 557 -6.53 13.88 -15.61
N CYS A 558 -5.83 14.46 -16.58
CA CYS A 558 -4.81 13.78 -17.39
C CYS A 558 -3.46 14.47 -17.16
N ALA A 559 -2.42 13.70 -16.88
CA ALA A 559 -1.07 14.26 -16.70
C ALA A 559 0.02 13.37 -17.32
N PHE A 560 0.97 13.95 -18.06
CA PHE A 560 2.02 13.21 -18.79
C PHE A 560 1.47 12.20 -19.83
N VAL A 561 0.25 12.44 -20.32
CA VAL A 561 -0.47 11.58 -21.30
C VAL A 561 -0.27 12.14 -22.71
N ASN A 562 -0.10 11.25 -23.69
CA ASN A 562 -0.14 11.58 -25.12
C ASN A 562 -1.62 11.70 -25.53
N ILE A 563 -2.04 12.82 -26.10
CA ILE A 563 -3.45 13.11 -26.40
C ILE A 563 -3.62 13.32 -27.90
N ASN A 564 -4.62 12.67 -28.49
CA ASN A 564 -5.13 13.05 -29.80
C ASN A 564 -6.27 14.08 -29.62
N PRO A 565 -6.14 15.34 -30.09
CA PRO A 565 -7.13 16.38 -29.81
C PRO A 565 -8.50 16.14 -30.47
N GLN A 566 -8.52 15.56 -31.68
CA GLN A 566 -9.77 15.26 -32.39
C GLN A 566 -10.57 14.16 -31.66
N LEU A 567 -9.88 13.14 -31.15
CA LEU A 567 -10.50 12.10 -30.33
C LEU A 567 -10.92 12.64 -28.96
N MET A 568 -10.12 13.48 -28.29
CA MET A 568 -10.52 14.11 -27.03
C MET A 568 -11.77 14.97 -27.19
N ASN A 569 -11.86 15.78 -28.26
CA ASN A 569 -13.07 16.55 -28.61
C ASN A 569 -14.30 15.63 -28.73
N ASN A 570 -14.19 14.55 -29.51
CA ASN A 570 -15.26 13.57 -29.64
C ASN A 570 -15.65 12.97 -28.26
N TRP A 571 -14.68 12.61 -27.41
CA TRP A 571 -14.95 12.10 -26.07
C TRP A 571 -15.61 13.10 -25.13
N MET A 572 -15.27 14.40 -25.20
CA MET A 572 -15.91 15.44 -24.38
C MET A 572 -17.42 15.57 -24.66
N ALA A 573 -17.86 15.36 -25.91
CA ALA A 573 -19.30 15.33 -26.24
C ALA A 573 -20.08 14.23 -25.50
N HIS A 574 -19.40 13.14 -25.10
CA HIS A 574 -19.95 12.02 -24.34
C HIS A 574 -19.79 12.18 -22.81
N MET A 575 -19.31 13.33 -22.32
CA MET A 575 -19.15 13.66 -20.89
C MET A 575 -20.07 14.83 -20.44
N PRO A 576 -21.40 14.77 -20.65
CA PRO A 576 -22.31 15.94 -20.53
C PRO A 576 -22.48 16.53 -19.12
N ARG A 577 -21.76 16.02 -18.11
CA ARG A 577 -21.72 16.56 -16.74
C ARG A 577 -20.34 17.00 -16.28
N LEU A 578 -19.32 17.00 -17.16
CA LEU A 578 -17.96 17.39 -16.80
C LEU A 578 -17.93 18.81 -16.24
N ARG A 579 -17.36 18.98 -15.05
CA ARG A 579 -17.23 20.27 -14.34
C ARG A 579 -15.80 20.64 -14.01
N HIS A 580 -14.88 19.67 -14.07
CA HIS A 580 -13.45 19.90 -13.94
C HIS A 580 -12.70 19.10 -15.00
N MET A 581 -11.79 19.76 -15.70
CA MET A 581 -10.87 19.17 -16.66
C MET A 581 -9.47 19.71 -16.37
N SER A 582 -8.51 18.81 -16.13
CA SER A 582 -7.09 19.14 -15.98
C SER A 582 -6.27 18.39 -17.01
N LEU A 583 -5.39 19.10 -17.74
CA LEU A 583 -4.40 18.55 -18.67
C LEU A 583 -3.02 19.12 -18.26
N GLY A 584 -2.13 18.28 -17.70
CA GLY A 584 -0.83 18.70 -17.17
C GLY A 584 0.36 17.98 -17.82
N CYS A 585 1.33 18.73 -18.35
CA CYS A 585 2.49 18.19 -19.07
C CYS A 585 2.08 17.18 -20.16
N CYS A 586 0.98 17.46 -20.87
CA CYS A 586 0.42 16.58 -21.89
C CYS A 586 1.02 16.87 -23.25
N HIS A 587 1.43 15.81 -23.94
CA HIS A 587 1.96 15.88 -25.31
C HIS A 587 0.86 15.57 -26.32
N LEU A 588 1.04 16.02 -27.55
CA LEU A 588 0.25 15.50 -28.67
C LEU A 588 0.65 14.05 -28.98
N SER A 589 -0.30 13.23 -29.43
CA SER A 589 0.02 11.91 -29.98
C SER A 589 0.89 12.04 -31.23
N LYS A 590 1.72 11.02 -31.50
CA LYS A 590 2.57 10.90 -32.71
C LYS A 590 1.77 11.27 -33.99
N GLU A 591 2.43 11.93 -34.93
CA GLU A 591 1.86 12.40 -36.21
C GLU A 591 0.72 13.44 -36.09
N GLN A 592 0.67 14.23 -35.00
CA GLN A 592 -0.24 15.38 -34.90
C GLN A 592 0.51 16.72 -34.99
N ASP A 593 -0.21 17.73 -35.46
CA ASP A 593 0.25 19.10 -35.69
C ASP A 593 -0.22 20.00 -34.53
N TYR A 594 0.57 21.00 -34.14
CA TYR A 594 0.28 21.83 -32.96
C TYR A 594 -1.07 22.55 -33.04
N ARG A 595 -1.51 22.96 -34.24
CA ARG A 595 -2.82 23.58 -34.43
C ARG A 595 -3.99 22.69 -34.02
N GLU A 596 -3.80 21.37 -33.98
CA GLU A 596 -4.87 20.42 -33.63
C GLU A 596 -5.33 20.59 -32.17
N TRP A 597 -4.52 21.20 -31.28
CA TRP A 597 -4.96 21.62 -29.94
C TRP A 597 -6.26 22.43 -29.95
N ARG A 598 -6.52 23.21 -31.02
CA ARG A 598 -7.79 23.94 -31.24
C ARG A 598 -9.02 23.07 -31.02
N HIS A 599 -8.98 21.77 -31.32
CA HIS A 599 -10.12 20.88 -31.19
C HIS A 599 -10.50 20.61 -29.73
N ILE A 600 -9.55 20.64 -28.80
CA ILE A 600 -9.83 20.62 -27.37
C ILE A 600 -10.36 21.99 -26.91
N LEU A 601 -9.81 23.08 -27.45
CA LEU A 601 -10.25 24.44 -27.10
C LEU A 601 -11.70 24.73 -27.55
N ASP A 602 -12.05 24.32 -28.77
CA ASP A 602 -13.41 24.30 -29.32
C ASP A 602 -14.34 23.47 -28.41
N ALA A 603 -13.92 22.26 -28.03
CA ALA A 603 -14.70 21.35 -27.20
C ALA A 603 -14.93 21.90 -25.79
N ILE A 604 -13.98 22.65 -25.21
CA ILE A 604 -14.15 23.39 -23.96
C ILE A 604 -15.17 24.51 -24.15
N ARG A 605 -14.99 25.38 -25.15
CA ARG A 605 -15.86 26.54 -25.44
C ARG A 605 -17.33 26.14 -25.61
N ASP A 606 -17.59 25.03 -26.29
CA ASP A 606 -18.94 24.59 -26.67
C ASP A 606 -19.49 23.46 -25.77
N HIS A 607 -18.78 23.10 -24.69
CA HIS A 607 -19.23 22.08 -23.73
C HIS A 607 -20.57 22.46 -23.07
N PRO A 608 -21.50 21.51 -22.81
CA PRO A 608 -22.77 21.79 -22.13
C PRO A 608 -22.66 22.50 -20.77
N SER A 609 -21.56 22.29 -20.03
CA SER A 609 -21.32 23.02 -18.76
C SER A 609 -20.95 24.50 -18.96
N VAL A 610 -20.48 24.87 -20.15
CA VAL A 610 -20.04 26.23 -20.53
C VAL A 610 -21.13 26.99 -21.27
N ALA A 611 -21.77 26.34 -22.24
CA ALA A 611 -22.69 26.96 -23.20
C ALA A 611 -24.11 26.34 -23.22
N GLY A 612 -24.39 25.34 -22.38
CA GLY A 612 -25.70 24.72 -22.26
C GLY A 612 -26.72 25.53 -21.44
N PRO A 613 -28.01 25.16 -21.45
CA PRO A 613 -29.10 25.94 -20.85
C PRO A 613 -29.05 26.02 -19.31
N ASP A 614 -28.32 25.12 -18.65
CA ASP A 614 -28.07 25.10 -17.20
C ASP A 614 -26.57 25.29 -16.89
N ALA A 615 -25.81 26.01 -17.74
CA ALA A 615 -24.36 26.16 -17.64
C ALA A 615 -23.91 26.71 -16.28
N LYS A 616 -23.18 25.88 -15.52
CA LYS A 616 -22.58 26.21 -14.21
C LYS A 616 -21.11 26.59 -14.28
N GLY A 617 -20.53 26.51 -15.47
CA GLY A 617 -19.10 26.64 -15.73
C GLY A 617 -18.37 25.30 -15.69
N LEU A 618 -17.22 25.27 -16.37
CA LEU A 618 -16.24 24.18 -16.41
C LEU A 618 -14.92 24.73 -15.85
N MET A 619 -14.42 24.16 -14.76
CA MET A 619 -13.08 24.47 -14.24
C MET A 619 -12.05 23.81 -15.14
N VAL A 620 -11.28 24.61 -15.87
CA VAL A 620 -10.21 24.18 -16.78
C VAL A 620 -8.86 24.50 -16.14
N ASN A 621 -7.97 23.52 -16.13
CA ASN A 621 -6.57 23.67 -15.77
C ASN A 621 -5.71 23.08 -16.90
N LEU A 622 -4.98 23.94 -17.62
CA LEU A 622 -3.97 23.56 -18.59
C LEU A 622 -2.62 23.93 -17.96
N GLU A 623 -1.74 22.97 -17.77
CA GLU A 623 -0.48 23.14 -17.04
C GLU A 623 0.66 22.61 -17.91
N GLN A 624 1.55 23.50 -18.37
CA GLN A 624 2.68 23.16 -19.24
C GLN A 624 2.28 22.31 -20.46
N ILE A 625 1.28 22.75 -21.23
CA ILE A 625 0.92 22.12 -22.50
C ILE A 625 1.89 22.62 -23.57
N ILE A 626 2.55 21.70 -24.28
CA ILE A 626 3.46 22.05 -25.37
C ILE A 626 2.64 22.41 -26.62
N THR A 627 2.70 23.68 -27.02
CA THR A 627 1.90 24.24 -28.12
C THR A 627 2.69 24.72 -29.32
N SER A 628 4.02 24.70 -29.27
CA SER A 628 4.91 24.73 -30.44
C SER A 628 6.20 23.98 -30.13
N GLN A 629 7.16 23.94 -31.06
CA GLN A 629 8.46 23.28 -30.84
C GLN A 629 9.25 23.81 -29.63
N TRP A 630 8.98 25.05 -29.21
CA TRP A 630 9.67 25.73 -28.10
C TRP A 630 8.72 26.45 -27.13
N GLY A 631 7.40 26.34 -27.33
CA GLY A 631 6.38 27.07 -26.58
C GLY A 631 5.58 26.18 -25.62
N GLU A 632 5.47 26.63 -24.37
CA GLU A 632 4.57 26.08 -23.34
C GLU A 632 3.42 27.05 -23.07
N THR A 633 2.18 26.54 -23.08
CA THR A 633 0.98 27.29 -22.69
C THR A 633 0.38 26.72 -21.41
N SER A 634 -0.08 27.60 -20.51
CA SER A 634 -0.85 27.25 -19.32
C SER A 634 -2.10 28.13 -19.20
N TYR A 635 -3.12 27.68 -18.47
CA TYR A 635 -4.39 28.36 -18.25
C TYR A 635 -5.06 27.82 -16.97
N GLY A 636 -5.59 28.69 -16.10
CA GLY A 636 -6.31 28.26 -14.89
C GLY A 636 -7.57 29.09 -14.63
N GLY A 637 -8.76 28.54 -14.89
CA GLY A 637 -10.00 29.33 -14.77
C GLY A 637 -11.30 28.54 -14.82
N ILE A 638 -12.41 29.19 -14.42
CA ILE A 638 -13.77 28.68 -14.59
C ILE A 638 -14.36 29.27 -15.86
N VAL A 639 -14.27 28.51 -16.95
CA VAL A 639 -14.86 28.86 -18.24
C VAL A 639 -16.39 28.79 -18.13
N ARG A 640 -17.10 29.86 -18.50
CA ARG A 640 -18.57 29.93 -18.56
C ARG A 640 -19.03 31.00 -19.53
N ARG A 641 -19.89 30.68 -20.49
CA ARG A 641 -20.50 31.70 -21.36
C ARG A 641 -21.55 32.48 -20.54
N PRO A 642 -21.46 33.81 -20.42
CA PRO A 642 -22.42 34.57 -19.62
C PRO A 642 -23.72 34.83 -20.40
N ASP A 643 -24.86 34.88 -19.70
CA ASP A 643 -26.18 35.13 -20.29
C ASP A 643 -26.32 36.52 -20.96
N ASN A 644 -25.40 37.44 -20.67
CA ASN A 644 -25.16 38.68 -21.40
C ASN A 644 -23.63 38.89 -21.50
N VAL A 645 -23.13 39.34 -22.64
CA VAL A 645 -21.71 39.71 -22.80
C VAL A 645 -21.41 40.94 -21.96
N ALA A 646 -20.79 40.73 -20.80
CA ALA A 646 -20.31 41.78 -19.92
C ALA A 646 -18.83 42.02 -20.21
N THR A 647 -18.53 42.94 -21.12
CA THR A 647 -17.16 43.43 -21.38
C THR A 647 -16.52 43.91 -20.08
N GLY A 648 -15.45 43.25 -19.64
CA GLY A 648 -14.90 43.54 -18.31
C GLY A 648 -13.74 42.65 -17.82
N ALA A 649 -12.96 42.05 -18.72
CA ALA A 649 -11.56 41.74 -18.38
C ALA A 649 -10.75 43.00 -18.71
N GLU A 650 -10.25 43.70 -17.68
CA GLU A 650 -9.44 44.90 -17.90
C GLU A 650 -8.09 44.49 -18.51
N ARG A 651 -7.73 45.08 -19.66
CA ARG A 651 -6.45 44.85 -20.34
C ARG A 651 -5.31 45.28 -19.41
N SER A 652 -4.35 44.39 -19.15
CA SER A 652 -3.06 44.82 -18.62
C SER A 652 -2.36 45.65 -19.69
N GLU A 653 -2.23 46.96 -19.50
CA GLU A 653 -1.77 47.93 -20.52
C GLU A 653 -0.25 47.84 -20.83
N VAL A 654 0.35 46.64 -20.74
CA VAL A 654 1.81 46.45 -20.62
C VAL A 654 2.38 45.30 -21.48
N PHE A 655 1.54 44.54 -22.21
CA PHE A 655 1.98 43.44 -23.07
C PHE A 655 1.51 43.63 -24.53
N ASP A 656 2.36 43.18 -25.46
CA ASP A 656 2.08 43.17 -26.89
C ASP A 656 1.00 42.13 -27.25
N GLU A 657 0.25 42.38 -28.32
CA GLU A 657 -0.96 41.60 -28.65
C GLU A 657 -0.67 40.15 -29.10
N LEU A 658 0.60 39.75 -29.17
CA LEU A 658 1.05 38.39 -29.47
C LEU A 658 1.55 37.60 -28.25
N GLU A 659 1.77 38.23 -27.09
CA GLU A 659 2.36 37.56 -25.91
C GLU A 659 1.32 37.01 -24.90
N ASP A 660 0.15 37.65 -24.75
CA ASP A 660 -0.86 37.26 -23.75
C ASP A 660 -1.76 36.10 -24.24
N THR A 661 -1.20 34.89 -24.27
CA THR A 661 -1.90 33.66 -24.62
C THR A 661 -3.05 33.34 -23.64
N ASP A 662 -2.95 33.73 -22.37
CA ASP A 662 -3.96 33.46 -21.34
C ASP A 662 -5.23 34.31 -21.60
N TRP A 663 -5.05 35.59 -22.00
CA TRP A 663 -6.12 36.45 -22.53
C TRP A 663 -6.70 35.92 -23.84
N ALA A 664 -5.86 35.47 -24.78
CA ALA A 664 -6.30 34.90 -26.06
C ALA A 664 -7.16 33.64 -25.86
N LEU A 665 -6.79 32.76 -24.93
CA LEU A 665 -7.58 31.59 -24.52
C LEU A 665 -8.91 31.99 -23.88
N ASN A 666 -8.92 32.94 -22.95
CA ASN A 666 -10.16 33.44 -22.34
C ASN A 666 -11.15 33.93 -23.41
N ARG A 667 -10.70 34.74 -24.37
CA ARG A 667 -11.56 35.28 -25.44
C ARG A 667 -12.10 34.20 -26.38
N HIS A 668 -11.32 33.15 -26.64
CA HIS A 668 -11.81 31.97 -27.34
C HIS A 668 -12.86 31.21 -26.52
N PHE A 669 -12.57 30.89 -25.25
CA PHE A 669 -13.43 30.10 -24.38
C PHE A 669 -14.78 30.75 -24.04
N HIS A 670 -14.81 32.08 -23.88
CA HIS A 670 -16.05 32.83 -23.69
C HIS A 670 -16.82 33.07 -25.00
N GLY A 671 -16.21 32.78 -26.16
CA GLY A 671 -16.82 32.92 -27.48
C GLY A 671 -16.84 34.35 -28.02
N GLU A 672 -15.90 35.20 -27.56
CA GLU A 672 -15.77 36.58 -28.04
C GLU A 672 -15.11 36.67 -29.43
N VAL A 673 -14.20 35.73 -29.74
CA VAL A 673 -13.46 35.70 -31.00
C VAL A 673 -13.44 34.26 -31.57
N PRO A 674 -13.87 34.04 -32.82
CA PRO A 674 -13.69 32.77 -33.51
C PRO A 674 -12.21 32.43 -33.69
N PHE A 675 -11.82 31.15 -33.65
CA PHE A 675 -10.42 30.71 -33.77
C PHE A 675 -9.65 31.38 -34.93
N LEU A 676 -10.25 31.41 -36.13
CA LEU A 676 -9.65 31.98 -37.34
C LEU A 676 -9.30 33.48 -37.25
N SER A 677 -9.88 34.21 -36.28
CA SER A 677 -9.65 35.64 -36.05
C SER A 677 -8.92 35.92 -34.73
N ASN A 678 -8.46 34.88 -34.03
CA ASN A 678 -7.72 34.99 -32.78
C ASN A 678 -6.22 34.80 -33.05
N HIS A 679 -5.60 35.82 -33.65
CA HIS A 679 -4.23 35.77 -34.16
C HIS A 679 -3.20 35.37 -33.07
N THR A 680 -3.29 35.95 -31.88
CA THR A 680 -2.52 35.57 -30.68
C THR A 680 -2.58 34.06 -30.40
N LEU A 681 -3.78 33.49 -30.41
CA LEU A 681 -3.98 32.06 -30.18
C LEU A 681 -3.43 31.21 -31.33
N ARG A 682 -3.62 31.64 -32.59
CA ARG A 682 -3.09 30.92 -33.77
C ARG A 682 -1.55 30.89 -33.77
N HIS A 683 -0.92 32.00 -33.41
CA HIS A 683 0.52 32.11 -33.20
C HIS A 683 1.00 31.17 -32.08
N SER A 684 0.33 31.18 -30.91
CA SER A 684 0.68 30.28 -29.80
C SER A 684 0.54 28.78 -30.09
N LEU A 685 -0.14 28.40 -31.20
CA LEU A 685 -0.38 27.02 -31.64
C LEU A 685 0.30 26.65 -32.98
N ASP A 686 1.26 27.44 -33.48
CA ASP A 686 1.99 27.14 -34.74
C ASP A 686 1.07 27.14 -36.01
N ASP A 687 -0.05 27.88 -35.98
CA ASP A 687 -1.07 27.95 -37.06
C ASP A 687 -1.01 29.27 -37.87
N TRP A 688 -0.27 30.27 -37.41
CA TRP A 688 -0.06 31.57 -38.08
C TRP A 688 1.12 32.34 -37.48
N GLU A 689 2.08 32.73 -38.31
CA GLU A 689 3.10 33.73 -37.98
C GLU A 689 2.64 35.10 -38.52
N PRO A 690 2.99 36.23 -37.87
CA PRO A 690 2.85 37.54 -38.50
C PRO A 690 3.80 37.66 -39.70
N ASP A 691 3.30 38.16 -40.82
CA ASP A 691 4.12 38.39 -42.02
C ASP A 691 5.02 39.63 -41.80
N ASP A 692 6.34 39.51 -42.00
CA ASP A 692 7.35 40.58 -41.81
C ASP A 692 7.26 41.73 -42.86
N GLU A 693 6.16 41.84 -43.62
CA GLU A 693 6.03 42.74 -44.80
C GLU A 693 5.27 44.07 -44.52
N ASP A 694 4.89 44.38 -43.28
CA ASP A 694 4.22 45.66 -42.90
C ASP A 694 5.20 46.78 -42.45
N ASP A 695 6.52 46.58 -42.58
CA ASP A 695 7.57 47.60 -42.37
C ASP A 695 7.82 48.47 -43.64
N GLU A 696 6.78 48.73 -44.45
CA GLU A 696 6.87 49.73 -45.54
C GLU A 696 6.96 51.16 -44.96
N ASP A 697 8.08 51.84 -45.26
CA ASP A 697 8.43 53.18 -44.79
C ASP A 697 7.27 54.19 -44.84
N ILE A 698 6.74 54.59 -43.68
CA ILE A 698 5.94 55.82 -43.55
C ILE A 698 6.89 57.02 -43.50
N ASP A 699 7.39 57.39 -44.67
CA ASP A 699 7.86 58.74 -44.97
C ASP A 699 6.74 59.76 -44.65
N ASP A 700 7.02 60.77 -43.82
CA ASP A 700 6.38 62.08 -43.94
C ASP A 700 7.19 63.19 -43.22
N GLU A 701 7.89 63.98 -44.03
CA GLU A 701 8.28 65.40 -43.92
C GLU A 701 8.59 66.05 -42.53
N ASP A 702 9.85 66.49 -42.34
CA ASP A 702 10.18 67.93 -42.21
C ASP A 702 11.72 68.17 -42.12
N GLY A 703 12.31 69.12 -42.87
CA GLY A 703 13.71 69.54 -42.63
C GLY A 703 14.59 70.07 -43.78
N ASP A 704 14.15 71.07 -44.55
CA ASP A 704 15.00 71.82 -45.51
C ASP A 704 16.30 72.38 -44.88
N SER A 705 17.49 72.09 -45.46
CA SER A 705 18.38 73.09 -46.10
C SER A 705 19.88 72.73 -46.15
N SER A 706 20.51 72.91 -47.33
CA SER A 706 21.97 73.16 -47.56
C SER A 706 22.98 72.03 -47.22
N SER A 707 24.23 71.98 -47.72
CA SER A 707 24.88 72.40 -48.99
C SER A 707 26.37 71.98 -48.96
N GLU A 708 27.02 71.75 -50.12
CA GLU A 708 28.49 71.61 -50.31
C GLU A 708 29.09 70.29 -49.69
N ASP A 709 29.55 69.32 -50.51
CA ASP A 709 30.96 69.05 -50.92
C ASP A 709 31.66 68.05 -49.94
N GLU A 710 32.63 67.17 -50.27
CA GLU A 710 33.58 67.00 -51.39
C GLU A 710 34.13 65.52 -51.43
N GLU A 711 34.59 65.00 -52.61
CA GLU A 711 35.60 63.90 -52.89
C GLU A 711 35.45 62.46 -52.28
N ASP A 712 35.40 61.33 -53.03
CA ASP A 712 36.32 60.62 -54.00
C ASP A 712 37.31 59.62 -53.30
N ASP A 713 37.63 58.37 -53.70
CA ASP A 713 37.26 57.43 -54.82
C ASP A 713 37.04 55.96 -54.28
N GLU A 714 37.49 54.75 -54.69
CA GLU A 714 38.45 54.17 -55.69
C GLU A 714 38.08 52.67 -56.05
N GLU A 715 37.36 52.40 -57.16
CA GLU A 715 37.20 51.14 -58.00
C GLU A 715 36.84 49.72 -57.42
N GLY A 716 36.20 48.82 -58.23
CA GLY A 716 35.98 47.39 -57.82
C GLY A 716 35.06 46.40 -58.60
N GLU A 717 34.99 46.44 -59.94
CA GLU A 717 34.25 45.54 -60.90
C GLU A 717 33.90 44.06 -60.49
N GLU A 718 32.62 43.65 -60.59
CA GLU A 718 31.94 42.79 -61.62
C GLU A 718 32.21 41.24 -61.54
N ASP A 719 31.21 40.37 -61.32
CA ASP A 719 30.17 39.78 -62.23
C ASP A 719 30.65 38.43 -62.87
N ASP A 720 29.89 37.39 -63.26
CA ASP A 720 28.43 37.10 -63.32
C ASP A 720 28.17 35.54 -63.36
N SER A 721 26.93 35.10 -63.13
CA SER A 721 26.24 33.95 -63.75
C SER A 721 26.43 32.47 -63.30
N GLU A 722 25.41 31.65 -63.60
CA GLU A 722 25.17 30.26 -63.17
C GLU A 722 25.61 29.16 -64.22
N PRO A 723 24.88 28.04 -64.45
CA PRO A 723 24.80 26.77 -63.69
C PRO A 723 25.29 25.54 -64.51
N TYR A 724 25.19 24.29 -63.99
CA TYR A 724 24.38 23.20 -64.61
C TYR A 724 24.40 21.83 -63.88
N ASN A 725 23.39 20.99 -64.20
CA ASN A 725 23.26 19.57 -63.81
C ASN A 725 24.19 18.62 -64.59
N SER A 726 24.46 17.43 -64.01
CA SER A 726 24.24 16.15 -64.73
C SER A 726 24.26 14.93 -63.80
N ASP A 727 23.38 13.96 -64.06
CA ASP A 727 23.39 12.61 -63.49
C ASP A 727 24.66 11.80 -63.81
N ASN A 728 24.91 10.71 -63.07
CA ASN A 728 25.06 9.41 -63.76
C ASN A 728 24.71 8.20 -62.88
N SER A 729 24.37 7.09 -63.55
CA SER A 729 24.02 5.78 -62.98
C SER A 729 25.16 4.75 -63.10
N GLY A 730 25.18 3.77 -62.19
CA GLY A 730 26.00 2.55 -62.29
C GLY A 730 25.94 1.74 -60.99
N VAL A 731 25.27 0.58 -60.81
CA VAL A 731 24.96 -0.63 -61.62
C VAL A 731 25.88 -1.80 -61.22
N ASP A 732 25.21 -2.88 -60.79
CA ASP A 732 25.58 -4.31 -60.76
C ASP A 732 26.48 -4.94 -59.64
N ASP A 733 25.96 -6.09 -59.17
CA ASP A 733 26.58 -7.39 -58.84
C ASP A 733 27.39 -7.65 -57.53
N ASP A 734 26.71 -8.37 -56.63
CA ASP A 734 26.89 -9.83 -56.39
C ASP A 734 27.30 -10.42 -55.01
N GLU A 735 26.58 -11.52 -54.74
CA GLU A 735 26.85 -12.74 -53.98
C GLU A 735 27.15 -12.78 -52.46
N GLU A 736 26.64 -13.90 -51.93
CA GLU A 736 26.75 -14.46 -50.58
C GLU A 736 28.21 -14.81 -50.21
N ASP A 737 28.52 -14.90 -48.91
CA ASP A 737 28.65 -16.22 -48.27
C ASP A 737 28.58 -16.08 -46.73
N THR A 738 28.88 -17.17 -46.01
CA THR A 738 28.34 -17.52 -44.72
C THR A 738 29.38 -17.63 -43.60
N ILE A 739 28.86 -17.57 -42.35
CA ILE A 739 29.45 -18.13 -41.12
C ILE A 739 30.79 -17.54 -40.64
N HIS A 740 30.74 -16.91 -39.46
CA HIS A 740 31.46 -17.53 -38.34
C HIS A 740 30.82 -17.33 -36.95
#